data_AF-A0ABD2Z328-F1
#
_entry.id   AF-A0ABD2Z328-F1
#
_cell.length_a   1.000
_cell.length_b   1.000
_cell.length_c   1.000
_cell.angle_alpha   90.00
_cell.angle_beta   90.00
_cell.angle_gamma   90.00
#
_symmetry.space_group_name_H-M   'P 1'
#
loop_
_entity.id
_entity.type
_entity.pdbx_description
1 polymer ?
#
loop_
_entity_poly.entity_id
_entity_poly.type
_entity_poly.pdbx_seq_one_letter_code
_entity_poly.pdbx_strand_id
1 'polypeptide(L)'
;MTERMEMRAGKGIGVGEDLTPPLPPLAFSLYDSFLLSHCSACSLPLSISHFTPTPPTNLPSYPSHPALLRYCSPFCSSLDSPLHYFSSEHLLLLSQSPPSTCPPLHHGGDSSHLRLSLRLLHILFEKNQQNDAAAIAQLDRIGGLITNYGKFEDHDVLGMVREVARAMTTVLAGKLDGDGKVEEAVMCLVLSNAVEVQDKNGRNVGIAVYDWRFSWINHSCSPNACYRFTTIVTPLEVERESPRHLRIYPAATDGGGGGGACDSKRSEGYGPRIVIRSIKEIKEDEEVTIGYTDLLQPKEMRQSELFTKYQFNCCCKRCTATPATYVDRALQKISVYSLDGQNVAFEGDFYGCKATEKLMDSIDSAIDEYLTFNNPESCCEELEELLMHGHLYEQLIPKPGKSQQYVRLHEFHHLSLQAYTTLASAYRVRASDLLAHNVENHQHQVEAFCMSRISAAYSLLLAAVSHHLFLSESSIIASVANAWKNAGESLVYFSRSSIWHSFSNLEPSVLENSSILSHKCYRTVQLDGFVANSPTSSEDQYVNHGEISRQFLNCIVNLTAKIWTFLTCEGRHPQEVKDLIDFRCLLRVESSVDPETCLTCRDTGSVSRLEADEHQHTNQERMNLFQLGVHCLLYGSYLSSVCFGQHSQLTCEVVNLLRDCLRNPTTT
;
A
#
# COMPACT_ATOMS: atom_id res chain seq x y z
N MET A 1 -9.01 -28.46 -16.90
CA MET A 1 -9.37 -27.25 -16.15
C MET A 1 -9.05 -27.54 -14.69
N THR A 2 -8.10 -26.81 -14.10
CA THR A 2 -7.73 -26.98 -12.69
C THR A 2 -8.92 -26.51 -11.85
N GLU A 3 -9.37 -27.31 -10.88
CA GLU A 3 -10.43 -26.92 -9.93
C GLU A 3 -10.05 -25.56 -9.29
N ARG A 4 -10.95 -24.57 -9.43
CA ARG A 4 -10.83 -23.31 -8.72
C ARG A 4 -11.28 -23.54 -7.29
N MET A 5 -10.32 -23.53 -6.37
CA MET A 5 -10.61 -23.45 -4.95
C MET A 5 -11.03 -22.00 -4.65
N GLU A 6 -12.11 -21.84 -3.91
CA GLU A 6 -12.59 -20.53 -3.47
C GLU A 6 -12.93 -20.59 -1.99
N MET A 7 -12.82 -19.44 -1.32
CA MET A 7 -13.22 -19.28 0.08
C MET A 7 -14.56 -18.57 0.12
N ARG A 8 -15.53 -19.14 0.84
CA ARG A 8 -16.88 -18.58 0.98
C ARG A 8 -17.20 -18.23 2.43
N ALA A 9 -18.07 -17.24 2.63
CA ALA A 9 -18.54 -16.86 3.96
C ALA A 9 -19.55 -17.90 4.50
N GLY A 10 -19.32 -18.41 5.73
CA GLY A 10 -20.22 -19.39 6.36
C GLY A 10 -21.52 -18.80 6.93
N LYS A 11 -21.65 -17.48 6.96
CA LYS A 11 -22.85 -16.72 7.37
C LYS A 11 -22.69 -15.28 6.92
N GLY A 12 -23.74 -14.46 7.01
CA GLY A 12 -23.63 -13.01 6.80
C GLY A 12 -22.54 -12.37 7.67
N ILE A 13 -21.73 -11.50 7.07
CA ILE A 13 -20.62 -10.77 7.70
C ILE A 13 -20.81 -9.28 7.43
N GLY A 14 -20.88 -8.47 8.49
CA GLY A 14 -20.93 -7.02 8.40
C GLY A 14 -19.61 -6.40 7.93
N VAL A 15 -19.62 -5.10 7.68
CA VAL A 15 -18.41 -4.33 7.29
C VAL A 15 -17.46 -4.22 8.48
N GLY A 16 -16.16 -4.39 8.27
CA GLY A 16 -15.16 -4.24 9.32
C GLY A 16 -15.21 -5.36 10.35
N GLU A 17 -15.46 -6.60 9.94
CA GLU A 17 -15.42 -7.79 10.79
C GLU A 17 -14.26 -8.70 10.38
N ASP A 18 -13.58 -9.33 11.34
CA ASP A 18 -12.53 -10.30 11.02
C ASP A 18 -13.14 -11.62 10.56
N LEU A 19 -12.62 -12.15 9.45
CA LEU A 19 -13.03 -13.40 8.80
C LEU A 19 -12.23 -14.59 9.33
N THR A 20 -11.00 -14.34 9.79
CA THR A 20 -10.08 -15.38 10.26
C THR A 20 -9.46 -15.01 11.61
N PRO A 21 -8.97 -15.99 12.39
CA PRO A 21 -7.96 -15.71 13.41
C PRO A 21 -6.65 -15.25 12.75
N PRO A 22 -5.67 -14.76 13.53
CA PRO A 22 -4.31 -14.54 13.07
C PRO A 22 -3.68 -15.83 12.51
N LEU A 23 -3.54 -15.90 11.19
CA LEU A 23 -3.03 -17.05 10.46
C LEU A 23 -1.50 -17.03 10.44
N PRO A 24 -0.82 -18.11 10.86
CA PRO A 24 0.64 -18.23 10.73
C PRO A 24 1.07 -18.45 9.28
N PRO A 25 2.28 -18.01 8.90
CA PRO A 25 2.85 -18.37 7.62
C PRO A 25 3.32 -19.82 7.65
N LEU A 26 3.21 -20.52 6.52
CA LEU A 26 3.91 -21.79 6.29
C LEU A 26 5.41 -21.55 6.41
N ALA A 27 5.93 -20.56 5.70
CA ALA A 27 7.31 -20.09 5.82
C ALA A 27 7.38 -18.61 5.49
N PHE A 28 8.40 -17.93 6.01
CA PHE A 28 8.71 -16.56 5.65
C PHE A 28 10.21 -16.35 5.55
N SER A 29 10.62 -15.31 4.83
CA SER A 29 11.99 -14.91 4.63
C SER A 29 12.09 -13.39 4.52
N LEU A 30 13.00 -12.75 5.26
CA LEU A 30 13.34 -11.33 5.09
C LEU A 30 14.05 -11.10 3.75
N TYR A 31 14.01 -9.87 3.23
CA TYR A 31 14.98 -9.45 2.21
C TYR A 31 16.38 -9.33 2.79
N ASP A 32 17.39 -9.47 1.94
CA ASP A 32 18.81 -9.46 2.31
C ASP A 32 19.20 -8.15 2.98
N SER A 33 18.65 -7.02 2.51
CA SER A 33 18.82 -5.68 3.08
C SER A 33 18.30 -5.56 4.53
N PHE A 34 17.38 -6.44 4.94
CA PHE A 34 16.76 -6.40 6.26
C PHE A 34 17.25 -7.50 7.22
N LEU A 35 18.11 -8.43 6.79
CA LEU A 35 18.62 -9.54 7.63
C LEU A 35 19.30 -9.06 8.92
N LEU A 36 20.00 -7.93 8.87
CA LEU A 36 20.73 -7.35 10.00
C LEU A 36 19.91 -6.35 10.83
N SER A 37 18.79 -5.85 10.30
CA SER A 37 17.98 -4.80 10.94
C SER A 37 16.66 -5.31 11.50
N HIS A 38 16.21 -6.50 11.07
CA HIS A 38 14.94 -7.10 11.49
C HIS A 38 15.14 -8.52 12.00
N CYS A 39 14.25 -8.94 12.90
CA CYS A 39 14.27 -10.28 13.47
C CYS A 39 13.85 -11.32 12.42
N SER A 40 14.72 -12.30 12.19
CA SER A 40 14.51 -13.39 11.22
C SER A 40 13.41 -14.39 11.62
N ALA A 41 12.82 -14.25 12.81
CA ALA A 41 11.71 -15.09 13.29
C ALA A 41 10.36 -14.37 13.38
N CYS A 42 10.32 -13.04 13.58
CA CYS A 42 9.06 -12.29 13.77
C CYS A 42 8.96 -10.99 12.94
N SER A 43 9.94 -10.74 12.05
CA SER A 43 10.04 -9.56 11.18
C SER A 43 10.04 -8.19 11.88
N LEU A 44 10.16 -8.14 13.21
CA LEU A 44 10.23 -6.88 13.96
C LEU A 44 11.60 -6.22 13.83
N PRO A 45 11.68 -4.88 13.75
CA PRO A 45 12.95 -4.15 13.83
C PRO A 45 13.71 -4.51 15.12
N LEU A 46 15.02 -4.71 14.99
CA LEU A 46 15.87 -5.09 16.12
C LEU A 46 16.26 -3.87 16.97
N SER A 47 16.34 -4.10 18.28
CA SER A 47 16.99 -3.19 19.23
C SER A 47 18.51 -3.43 19.26
N ILE A 48 19.23 -2.62 20.05
CA ILE A 48 20.70 -2.71 20.21
C ILE A 48 21.14 -4.13 20.61
N SER A 49 20.39 -4.83 21.47
CA SER A 49 20.61 -6.24 21.79
C SER A 49 19.95 -7.18 20.79
N HIS A 50 20.71 -8.17 20.31
CA HIS A 50 20.26 -9.18 19.37
C HIS A 50 20.88 -10.55 19.70
N PHE A 51 20.20 -11.61 19.29
CA PHE A 51 20.62 -13.01 19.45
C PHE A 51 20.96 -13.62 18.10
N THR A 52 21.80 -14.66 18.10
CA THR A 52 22.21 -15.41 16.89
C THR A 52 21.52 -16.78 16.83
N PRO A 53 21.58 -17.48 15.69
CA PRO A 53 21.05 -18.84 15.56
C PRO A 53 21.72 -19.79 16.53
N THR A 54 20.94 -20.74 17.05
CA THR A 54 21.44 -21.82 17.90
C THR A 54 21.53 -23.11 17.09
N PRO A 55 22.74 -23.67 16.86
CA PRO A 55 22.88 -24.89 16.09
C PRO A 55 22.24 -26.07 16.84
N PRO A 56 21.53 -26.98 16.16
CA PRO A 56 21.02 -28.19 16.79
C PRO A 56 22.17 -29.06 17.28
N THR A 57 22.00 -29.72 18.41
CA THR A 57 23.02 -30.58 19.05
C THR A 57 23.49 -31.77 18.19
N ASN A 58 22.74 -32.11 17.12
CA ASN A 58 22.98 -33.28 16.27
C ASN A 58 23.66 -32.95 14.93
N LEU A 59 23.98 -31.68 14.65
CA LEU A 59 24.69 -31.30 13.42
C LEU A 59 26.20 -31.18 13.66
N PRO A 60 27.05 -31.50 12.66
CA PRO A 60 28.49 -31.33 12.77
C PRO A 60 28.85 -29.87 13.10
N SER A 61 29.95 -29.68 13.82
CA SER A 61 30.45 -28.35 14.20
C SER A 61 30.85 -27.57 12.94
N TYR A 62 29.98 -26.67 12.49
CA TYR A 62 30.28 -25.72 11.41
C TYR A 62 31.22 -24.62 11.92
N PRO A 63 32.11 -24.08 11.05
CA PRO A 63 32.97 -22.96 11.42
C PRO A 63 32.12 -21.76 11.89
N SER A 64 32.56 -21.13 12.97
CA SER A 64 31.91 -19.97 13.59
C SER A 64 32.08 -18.74 12.70
N HIS A 65 31.19 -18.57 11.73
CA HIS A 65 31.06 -17.36 10.92
C HIS A 65 30.08 -16.38 11.57
N PRO A 66 30.18 -15.07 11.28
CA PRO A 66 29.19 -14.11 11.76
C PRO A 66 27.82 -14.50 11.21
N ALA A 67 26.90 -14.87 12.12
CA ALA A 67 25.55 -15.19 11.73
C ALA A 67 24.87 -13.96 11.12
N LEU A 68 24.46 -14.06 9.85
CA LEU A 68 23.72 -13.02 9.16
C LEU A 68 22.30 -12.87 9.72
N LEU A 69 21.70 -13.96 10.21
CA LEU A 69 20.40 -13.90 10.87
C LEU A 69 20.51 -13.38 12.30
N ARG A 70 19.53 -12.56 12.67
CA ARG A 70 19.45 -11.90 13.97
C ARG A 70 18.06 -12.08 14.58
N TYR A 71 18.00 -12.23 15.90
CA TYR A 71 16.74 -12.40 16.62
C TYR A 71 16.58 -11.38 17.74
N CYS A 72 15.34 -10.95 18.00
CA CYS A 72 15.05 -10.01 19.09
C CYS A 72 15.06 -10.67 20.48
N SER A 73 14.93 -12.00 20.55
CA SER A 73 14.86 -12.75 21.82
C SER A 73 15.39 -14.18 21.67
N PRO A 74 15.75 -14.85 22.78
CA PRO A 74 16.06 -16.28 22.78
C PRO A 74 14.89 -17.13 22.30
N PHE A 75 13.66 -16.71 22.60
CA PHE A 75 12.44 -17.36 22.13
C PHE A 75 12.37 -17.35 20.60
N CYS A 76 12.54 -16.18 19.97
CA CYS A 76 12.61 -16.06 18.52
C CYS A 76 13.74 -16.90 17.90
N SER A 77 14.92 -16.91 18.52
CA SER A 77 16.03 -17.77 18.09
C SER A 77 15.64 -19.26 18.14
N SER A 78 14.99 -19.71 19.21
CA SER A 78 14.57 -21.10 19.36
C SER A 78 13.48 -21.54 18.36
N LEU A 79 12.63 -20.60 17.92
CA LEU A 79 11.56 -20.87 16.96
C LEU A 79 12.07 -21.03 15.52
N ASP A 80 13.02 -20.19 15.09
CA ASP A 80 13.49 -20.19 13.68
C ASP A 80 14.78 -20.99 13.47
N SER A 81 15.66 -21.10 14.46
CA SER A 81 16.96 -21.79 14.30
C SER A 81 16.83 -23.22 13.74
N PRO A 82 15.89 -24.07 14.21
CA PRO A 82 15.73 -25.41 13.61
C PRO A 82 15.44 -25.35 12.11
N LEU A 83 14.54 -24.46 11.68
CA LEU A 83 14.18 -24.31 10.27
C LEU A 83 15.37 -23.79 9.46
N HIS A 84 16.12 -22.82 9.97
CA HIS A 84 17.33 -22.26 9.36
C HIS A 84 18.40 -23.34 9.07
N TYR A 85 18.60 -24.26 10.00
CA TYR A 85 19.59 -25.33 9.79
C TYR A 85 19.05 -26.46 8.91
N PHE A 86 17.83 -26.94 9.16
CA PHE A 86 17.30 -28.09 8.45
C PHE A 86 16.91 -27.80 7.00
N SER A 87 16.54 -26.57 6.65
CA SER A 87 16.32 -26.16 5.26
C SER A 87 17.61 -26.03 4.45
N SER A 88 18.78 -26.19 5.09
CA SER A 88 20.09 -25.92 4.51
C SER A 88 20.32 -24.46 4.05
N GLU A 89 19.43 -23.51 4.37
CA GLU A 89 19.61 -22.10 3.98
C GLU A 89 20.87 -21.47 4.59
N HIS A 90 21.33 -21.98 5.73
CA HIS A 90 22.57 -21.54 6.36
C HIS A 90 23.79 -21.72 5.41
N LEU A 91 23.78 -22.74 4.54
CA LEU A 91 24.87 -22.95 3.57
C LEU A 91 24.91 -21.87 2.49
N LEU A 92 23.74 -21.34 2.09
CA LEU A 92 23.66 -20.20 1.18
C LEU A 92 24.25 -18.95 1.82
N LEU A 93 23.88 -18.68 3.07
CA LEU A 93 24.32 -17.50 3.81
C LEU A 93 25.82 -17.55 4.18
N LEU A 94 26.43 -18.74 4.20
CA LEU A 94 27.86 -18.94 4.41
C LEU A 94 28.69 -18.75 3.14
N SER A 95 28.10 -19.00 1.97
CA SER A 95 28.75 -18.77 0.69
C SER A 95 28.74 -17.27 0.40
N GLN A 96 29.75 -16.52 0.88
CA GLN A 96 29.96 -15.09 0.60
C GLN A 96 30.20 -14.76 -0.88
N SER A 97 30.06 -15.76 -1.75
CA SER A 97 29.92 -15.61 -3.19
C SER A 97 28.51 -16.09 -3.52
N PRO A 98 27.58 -15.22 -3.98
CA PRO A 98 26.44 -15.74 -4.72
C PRO A 98 27.04 -16.62 -5.82
N PRO A 99 26.50 -17.83 -6.08
CA PRO A 99 26.95 -18.58 -7.23
C PRO A 99 26.89 -17.61 -8.42
N SER A 100 28.02 -17.44 -9.12
CA SER A 100 28.25 -16.50 -10.22
C SER A 100 27.42 -16.84 -11.48
N THR A 101 26.24 -17.40 -11.25
CA THR A 101 25.28 -18.00 -12.18
C THR A 101 23.83 -17.62 -11.87
N CYS A 102 23.51 -16.94 -10.76
CA CYS A 102 22.17 -16.35 -10.60
C CYS A 102 22.06 -15.04 -11.39
N PRO A 103 21.27 -14.96 -12.48
CA PRO A 103 20.93 -13.68 -13.08
C PRO A 103 20.14 -12.84 -12.06
N PRO A 104 20.24 -11.50 -12.10
CA PRO A 104 19.51 -10.64 -11.21
C PRO A 104 18.02 -10.93 -11.35
N LEU A 105 17.37 -11.31 -10.24
CA LEU A 105 15.94 -11.13 -10.07
C LEU A 105 15.62 -9.67 -10.45
N HIS A 106 14.46 -9.41 -11.06
CA HIS A 106 13.98 -8.04 -11.23
C HIS A 106 14.17 -7.30 -9.90
N HIS A 107 15.08 -6.31 -9.92
CA HIS A 107 15.69 -5.65 -8.77
C HIS A 107 16.61 -6.53 -7.88
N GLY A 108 17.82 -6.79 -8.37
CA GLY A 108 19.05 -6.77 -7.56
C GLY A 108 19.24 -7.88 -6.52
N GLY A 109 19.81 -9.01 -6.93
CA GLY A 109 20.69 -9.86 -6.08
C GLY A 109 20.12 -10.46 -4.78
N ASP A 110 18.82 -10.36 -4.50
CA ASP A 110 18.20 -10.79 -3.25
C ASP A 110 17.93 -12.30 -3.18
N SER A 111 18.30 -12.95 -2.07
CA SER A 111 18.18 -14.40 -1.90
C SER A 111 16.87 -14.87 -1.25
N SER A 112 15.90 -13.97 -0.99
CA SER A 112 14.71 -14.28 -0.19
C SER A 112 13.83 -15.37 -0.80
N HIS A 113 13.63 -15.38 -2.12
CA HIS A 113 12.84 -16.38 -2.84
C HIS A 113 13.47 -17.77 -2.74
N LEU A 114 14.79 -17.86 -2.90
CA LEU A 114 15.53 -19.11 -2.75
C LEU A 114 15.50 -19.62 -1.30
N ARG A 115 15.74 -18.74 -0.31
CA ARG A 115 15.65 -19.10 1.12
C ARG A 115 14.24 -19.56 1.49
N LEU A 116 13.21 -18.85 1.03
CA LEU A 116 11.82 -19.24 1.26
C LEU A 116 11.48 -20.59 0.61
N SER A 117 11.95 -20.84 -0.61
CA SER A 117 11.75 -22.12 -1.31
C SER A 117 12.40 -23.29 -0.58
N LEU A 118 13.64 -23.12 -0.09
CA LEU A 118 14.30 -24.13 0.75
C LEU A 118 13.53 -24.41 2.05
N ARG A 119 13.06 -23.35 2.73
CA ARG A 119 12.21 -23.49 3.93
C ARG A 119 10.95 -24.30 3.61
N LEU A 120 10.29 -24.02 2.49
CA LEU A 120 9.07 -24.74 2.08
C LEU A 120 9.34 -26.19 1.67
N LEU A 121 10.43 -26.47 0.95
CA LEU A 121 10.85 -27.83 0.61
C LEU A 121 11.01 -28.69 1.87
N HIS A 122 11.74 -28.17 2.87
CA HIS A 122 11.90 -28.86 4.15
C HIS A 122 10.56 -29.09 4.86
N ILE A 123 9.66 -28.10 4.86
CA ILE A 123 8.36 -28.20 5.54
C ILE A 123 7.42 -29.19 4.87
N LEU A 124 7.34 -29.17 3.54
CA LEU A 124 6.32 -29.89 2.79
C LEU A 124 6.75 -31.33 2.47
N PHE A 125 8.03 -31.57 2.26
CA PHE A 125 8.55 -32.87 1.81
C PHE A 125 9.38 -33.58 2.89
N GLU A 126 10.30 -32.91 3.57
CA GLU A 126 11.17 -33.61 4.55
C GLU A 126 10.46 -33.97 5.87
N LYS A 127 9.44 -33.19 6.28
CA LYS A 127 8.65 -33.47 7.49
C LYS A 127 7.52 -34.48 7.30
N ASN A 128 7.03 -34.67 6.08
CA ASN A 128 5.86 -35.48 5.76
C ASN A 128 6.25 -36.70 4.91
N GLN A 129 7.05 -37.63 5.46
CA GLN A 129 7.53 -38.87 4.81
C GLN A 129 6.42 -39.89 4.41
N GLN A 130 5.23 -39.43 4.02
CA GLN A 130 4.12 -40.27 3.58
C GLN A 130 3.56 -39.74 2.24
N ASN A 131 3.92 -40.48 1.18
CA ASN A 131 3.37 -40.49 -0.19
C ASN A 131 4.06 -39.61 -1.27
N ASP A 132 5.37 -39.79 -1.44
CA ASP A 132 6.16 -39.11 -2.49
C ASP A 132 5.69 -39.42 -3.93
N ALA A 133 5.24 -40.64 -4.23
CA ALA A 133 4.93 -41.00 -5.63
C ALA A 133 3.63 -40.39 -6.19
N ALA A 134 2.61 -40.15 -5.35
CA ALA A 134 1.34 -39.57 -5.78
C ALA A 134 1.35 -38.03 -5.75
N ALA A 135 2.13 -37.44 -4.84
CA ALA A 135 2.30 -35.98 -4.73
C ALA A 135 3.13 -35.41 -5.91
N ILE A 136 4.15 -36.12 -6.36
CA ILE A 136 4.96 -35.74 -7.54
C ILE A 136 4.13 -35.82 -8.85
N ALA A 137 3.06 -36.61 -8.88
CA ALA A 137 2.20 -36.75 -10.06
C ALA A 137 1.27 -35.54 -10.32
N GLN A 138 1.12 -34.63 -9.36
CA GLN A 138 0.32 -33.41 -9.50
C GLN A 138 1.14 -32.17 -9.13
N LEU A 139 2.17 -31.86 -9.93
CA LEU A 139 2.96 -30.63 -9.77
C LEU A 139 2.11 -29.35 -9.86
N ASP A 140 0.86 -29.42 -10.32
CA ASP A 140 -0.11 -28.31 -10.29
C ASP A 140 -0.40 -27.78 -8.88
N ARG A 141 -0.28 -28.64 -7.85
CA ARG A 141 -0.48 -28.24 -6.45
C ARG A 141 0.49 -28.93 -5.49
N ILE A 142 1.08 -28.16 -4.57
CA ILE A 142 1.92 -28.69 -3.49
C ILE A 142 1.36 -28.18 -2.15
N GLY A 143 1.09 -29.09 -1.21
CA GLY A 143 0.45 -28.73 0.07
C GLY A 143 -0.93 -28.09 -0.09
N GLY A 144 -1.65 -28.41 -1.18
CA GLY A 144 -2.93 -27.79 -1.55
C GLY A 144 -2.82 -26.42 -2.23
N LEU A 145 -1.63 -25.82 -2.28
CA LEU A 145 -1.39 -24.52 -2.91
C LEU A 145 -1.09 -24.67 -4.40
N ILE A 146 -1.56 -23.72 -5.22
CA ILE A 146 -1.30 -23.74 -6.66
C ILE A 146 0.17 -23.43 -6.95
N THR A 147 0.77 -24.15 -7.88
CA THR A 147 2.16 -23.87 -8.29
C THR A 147 2.21 -23.04 -9.57
N ASN A 148 1.23 -23.18 -10.47
CA ASN A 148 1.33 -22.74 -11.87
C ASN A 148 2.55 -23.30 -12.62
N TYR A 149 3.03 -24.47 -12.20
CA TYR A 149 4.13 -25.17 -12.88
C TYR A 149 3.81 -25.39 -14.36
N GLY A 150 4.74 -25.01 -15.23
CA GLY A 150 4.58 -25.10 -16.68
C GLY A 150 3.56 -24.12 -17.31
N LYS A 151 3.00 -23.19 -16.53
CA LYS A 151 2.09 -22.14 -17.05
C LYS A 151 2.75 -20.81 -17.30
N PHE A 152 3.89 -20.53 -16.66
CA PHE A 152 4.66 -19.31 -16.91
C PHE A 152 5.20 -19.31 -18.34
N GLU A 153 4.81 -18.31 -19.13
CA GLU A 153 5.25 -18.17 -20.53
C GLU A 153 6.51 -17.29 -20.67
N ASP A 154 6.79 -16.46 -19.67
CA ASP A 154 7.92 -15.54 -19.67
C ASP A 154 9.26 -16.29 -19.58
N HIS A 155 10.13 -16.09 -20.59
CA HIS A 155 11.42 -16.75 -20.69
C HIS A 155 12.40 -16.37 -19.57
N ASP A 156 12.35 -15.13 -19.08
CA ASP A 156 13.23 -14.66 -18.00
C ASP A 156 12.79 -15.28 -16.67
N VAL A 157 11.47 -15.35 -16.43
CA VAL A 157 10.91 -16.04 -15.26
C VAL A 157 11.26 -17.52 -15.28
N LEU A 158 11.10 -18.20 -16.42
CA LEU A 158 11.46 -19.61 -16.57
C LEU A 158 12.95 -19.87 -16.38
N GLY A 159 13.81 -18.97 -16.89
CA GLY A 159 15.25 -19.01 -16.66
C GLY A 159 15.57 -18.93 -15.17
N MET A 160 14.98 -17.95 -14.48
CA MET A 160 15.15 -17.76 -13.05
C MET A 160 14.68 -18.98 -12.23
N VAL A 161 13.51 -19.55 -12.54
CA VAL A 161 13.00 -20.75 -11.86
C VAL A 161 14.00 -21.91 -11.94
N ARG A 162 14.60 -22.14 -13.11
CA ARG A 162 15.61 -23.19 -13.32
C ARG A 162 16.90 -22.94 -12.55
N GLU A 163 17.35 -21.69 -12.49
CA GLU A 163 18.57 -21.32 -11.74
C GLU A 163 18.38 -21.50 -10.24
N VAL A 164 17.25 -21.03 -9.70
CA VAL A 164 16.89 -21.23 -8.29
C VAL A 164 16.75 -22.71 -7.97
N ALA A 165 16.11 -23.50 -8.84
CA ALA A 165 16.01 -24.95 -8.68
C ALA A 165 17.38 -25.63 -8.60
N ARG A 166 18.31 -25.28 -9.51
CA ARG A 166 19.68 -25.82 -9.50
C ARG A 166 20.43 -25.45 -8.23
N ALA A 167 20.26 -24.23 -7.73
CA ALA A 167 20.85 -23.80 -6.46
C ALA A 167 20.30 -24.62 -5.29
N MET A 168 18.99 -24.89 -5.25
CA MET A 168 18.37 -25.76 -4.23
C MET A 168 18.94 -27.17 -4.28
N THR A 169 18.99 -27.81 -5.45
CA THR A 169 19.54 -29.18 -5.60
C THR A 169 21.01 -29.25 -5.18
N THR A 170 21.80 -28.22 -5.49
CA THR A 170 23.22 -28.15 -5.09
C THR A 170 23.38 -28.10 -3.56
N VAL A 171 22.58 -27.28 -2.89
CA VAL A 171 22.61 -27.11 -1.43
C VAL A 171 22.05 -28.33 -0.69
N LEU A 172 21.10 -29.03 -1.31
CA LEU A 172 20.50 -30.25 -0.75
C LEU A 172 21.33 -31.51 -1.00
N ALA A 173 22.41 -31.45 -1.79
CA ALA A 173 23.38 -32.53 -2.02
C ALA A 173 22.75 -33.91 -2.32
N GLY A 174 21.64 -33.95 -3.08
CA GLY A 174 20.96 -35.20 -3.47
C GLY A 174 20.01 -35.80 -2.43
N LYS A 175 19.56 -35.02 -1.43
CA LYS A 175 18.52 -35.46 -0.47
C LYS A 175 17.15 -35.76 -1.11
N LEU A 176 16.88 -35.19 -2.28
CA LEU A 176 15.70 -35.46 -3.10
C LEU A 176 16.15 -36.19 -4.38
N ASP A 177 15.56 -37.33 -4.68
CA ASP A 177 15.85 -38.11 -5.88
C ASP A 177 15.00 -37.56 -7.04
N GLY A 178 15.58 -36.81 -7.99
CA GLY A 178 14.79 -36.21 -9.08
C GLY A 178 15.51 -35.24 -10.03
N ASP A 179 14.86 -35.00 -11.17
CA ASP A 179 15.25 -34.11 -12.29
C ASP A 179 15.05 -32.60 -11.97
N GLY A 180 15.12 -32.18 -10.70
CA GLY A 180 14.91 -30.79 -10.26
C GLY A 180 13.46 -30.25 -10.35
N LYS A 181 12.51 -31.06 -10.81
CA LYS A 181 11.12 -30.62 -11.07
C LYS A 181 10.35 -30.20 -9.82
N VAL A 182 10.64 -30.83 -8.68
CA VAL A 182 9.99 -30.48 -7.40
C VAL A 182 10.49 -29.12 -6.94
N GLU A 183 11.79 -28.86 -7.08
CA GLU A 183 12.42 -27.58 -6.78
C GLU A 183 11.86 -26.47 -7.68
N GLU A 184 11.74 -26.71 -8.99
CA GLU A 184 11.08 -25.77 -9.91
C GLU A 184 9.63 -25.50 -9.49
N ALA A 185 8.85 -26.55 -9.17
CA ALA A 185 7.46 -26.42 -8.77
C ALA A 185 7.28 -25.68 -7.43
N VAL A 186 8.18 -25.86 -6.46
CA VAL A 186 8.18 -25.08 -5.21
C VAL A 186 8.53 -23.63 -5.46
N MET A 187 9.47 -23.33 -6.37
CA MET A 187 9.74 -21.94 -6.75
C MET A 187 8.50 -21.31 -7.42
N CYS A 188 7.84 -22.04 -8.32
CA CYS A 188 6.59 -21.59 -8.94
C CYS A 188 5.46 -21.37 -7.89
N LEU A 189 5.39 -22.21 -6.86
CA LEU A 189 4.50 -22.02 -5.71
C LEU A 189 4.81 -20.73 -4.96
N VAL A 190 6.09 -20.43 -4.69
CA VAL A 190 6.48 -19.16 -4.07
C VAL A 190 6.02 -17.98 -4.93
N LEU A 191 6.30 -17.99 -6.24
CA LEU A 191 5.88 -16.93 -7.15
C LEU A 191 4.37 -16.72 -7.17
N SER A 192 3.60 -17.82 -7.06
CA SER A 192 2.14 -17.79 -7.17
C SER A 192 1.41 -17.43 -5.86
N ASN A 193 2.04 -17.61 -4.69
CA ASN A 193 1.33 -17.51 -3.40
C ASN A 193 2.05 -16.61 -2.36
N ALA A 194 3.29 -16.19 -2.61
CA ALA A 194 4.00 -15.35 -1.65
C ALA A 194 3.40 -13.94 -1.60
N VAL A 195 3.29 -13.41 -0.38
CA VAL A 195 2.88 -12.04 -0.11
C VAL A 195 4.02 -11.26 0.51
N GLU A 196 4.09 -9.98 0.12
CA GLU A 196 4.99 -8.99 0.72
C GLU A 196 4.67 -8.81 2.20
N VAL A 197 5.66 -9.10 3.05
CA VAL A 197 5.60 -8.85 4.49
C VAL A 197 5.95 -7.40 4.72
N GLN A 198 5.04 -6.68 5.36
CA GLN A 198 5.26 -5.28 5.71
C GLN A 198 5.66 -5.15 7.18
N ASP A 199 6.63 -4.27 7.44
CA ASP A 199 6.91 -3.83 8.79
C ASP A 199 5.80 -2.90 9.30
N LYS A 200 5.98 -2.47 10.55
CA LYS A 200 5.08 -1.56 11.23
C LYS A 200 4.87 -0.24 10.43
N ASN A 201 5.84 0.21 9.65
CA ASN A 201 5.74 1.45 8.88
C ASN A 201 5.16 1.23 7.47
N GLY A 202 4.64 0.04 7.16
CA GLY A 202 4.17 -0.32 5.82
C GLY A 202 5.28 -0.59 4.81
N ARG A 203 6.54 -0.69 5.24
CA ARG A 203 7.67 -0.97 4.36
C ARG A 203 7.77 -2.47 4.12
N ASN A 204 7.93 -2.88 2.86
CA ASN A 204 8.15 -4.28 2.52
C ASN A 204 9.52 -4.73 3.05
N VAL A 205 9.54 -5.74 3.93
CA VAL A 205 10.75 -6.26 4.60
C VAL A 205 11.07 -7.71 4.25
N GLY A 206 10.17 -8.40 3.55
CA GLY A 206 10.39 -9.77 3.10
C GLY A 206 9.15 -10.37 2.46
N ILE A 207 9.14 -11.69 2.32
CA ILE A 207 8.07 -12.46 1.69
C ILE A 207 7.65 -13.65 2.55
N ALA A 208 6.37 -14.02 2.49
CA ALA A 208 5.80 -15.14 3.24
C ALA A 208 4.75 -15.90 2.42
N VAL A 209 4.69 -17.22 2.60
CA VAL A 209 3.62 -18.08 2.04
C VAL A 209 2.75 -18.57 3.20
N TYR A 210 1.43 -18.49 3.03
CA TYR A 210 0.42 -18.97 3.97
C TYR A 210 -0.28 -20.21 3.43
N ASP A 211 -0.97 -20.94 4.30
CA ASP A 211 -1.71 -22.13 3.89
C ASP A 211 -3.05 -21.79 3.19
N TRP A 212 -3.82 -22.83 2.91
CA TRP A 212 -5.11 -22.76 2.22
C TRP A 212 -6.10 -21.76 2.85
N ARG A 213 -6.01 -21.48 4.16
CA ARG A 213 -6.92 -20.54 4.84
C ARG A 213 -6.79 -19.10 4.35
N PHE A 214 -5.64 -18.76 3.74
CA PHE A 214 -5.40 -17.48 3.09
C PHE A 214 -5.22 -17.64 1.58
N SER A 215 -4.37 -18.57 1.15
CA SER A 215 -3.94 -18.70 -0.25
C SER A 215 -5.01 -19.21 -1.20
N TRP A 216 -6.19 -19.59 -0.71
CA TRP A 216 -7.37 -19.92 -1.54
C TRP A 216 -8.37 -18.75 -1.66
N ILE A 217 -8.09 -17.60 -1.04
CA ILE A 217 -8.92 -16.41 -1.19
C ILE A 217 -8.59 -15.76 -2.54
N ASN A 218 -9.53 -15.80 -3.48
CA ASN A 218 -9.31 -15.35 -4.85
C ASN A 218 -9.22 -13.82 -4.98
N HIS A 219 -8.75 -13.40 -6.15
CA HIS A 219 -8.69 -12.00 -6.53
C HIS A 219 -10.03 -11.46 -7.03
N SER A 220 -10.35 -10.23 -6.64
CA SER A 220 -11.28 -9.35 -7.35
C SER A 220 -10.70 -7.95 -7.44
N CYS A 221 -11.00 -7.22 -8.51
CA CYS A 221 -10.64 -5.80 -8.62
C CYS A 221 -11.65 -4.86 -7.95
N SER A 222 -12.71 -5.45 -7.39
CA SER A 222 -13.69 -4.82 -6.49
C SER A 222 -13.89 -5.76 -5.28
N PRO A 223 -12.82 -6.01 -4.49
CA PRO A 223 -12.86 -7.01 -3.43
C PRO A 223 -13.82 -6.63 -2.31
N ASN A 224 -14.27 -7.64 -1.57
CA ASN A 224 -15.12 -7.49 -0.39
C ASN A 224 -14.35 -7.71 0.93
N ALA A 225 -13.10 -8.17 0.87
CA ALA A 225 -12.20 -8.26 2.01
C ALA A 225 -10.81 -7.68 1.70
N CYS A 226 -10.07 -7.36 2.76
CA CYS A 226 -8.64 -7.08 2.72
C CYS A 226 -7.94 -7.83 3.86
N TYR A 227 -6.62 -7.71 3.95
CA TYR A 227 -5.86 -8.34 5.01
C TYR A 227 -4.88 -7.36 5.66
N ARG A 228 -4.42 -7.72 6.85
CA ARG A 228 -3.38 -6.99 7.59
C ARG A 228 -2.41 -7.95 8.24
N PHE A 229 -1.20 -7.45 8.51
CA PHE A 229 -0.27 -8.12 9.40
C PHE A 229 -0.55 -7.77 10.85
N THR A 230 -0.48 -8.77 11.73
CA THR A 230 -0.52 -8.58 13.19
C THR A 230 0.78 -9.09 13.79
N THR A 231 1.40 -8.26 14.60
CA THR A 231 2.57 -8.64 15.39
C THR A 231 2.10 -9.21 16.71
N ILE A 232 2.16 -10.53 16.88
CA ILE A 232 1.96 -11.17 18.19
C ILE A 232 3.32 -11.17 18.87
N VAL A 233 3.48 -10.39 19.93
CA VAL A 233 4.77 -10.19 20.61
C VAL A 233 4.93 -11.18 21.76
N THR A 234 3.83 -11.65 22.37
CA THR A 234 3.92 -12.54 23.54
C THR A 234 2.83 -13.62 23.62
N PRO A 235 3.11 -14.78 24.26
CA PRO A 235 2.10 -15.79 24.60
C PRO A 235 0.92 -15.23 25.42
N LEU A 236 1.13 -14.17 26.20
CA LEU A 236 0.10 -13.51 27.01
C LEU A 236 -0.94 -12.74 26.19
N GLU A 237 -0.59 -12.30 24.97
CA GLU A 237 -1.52 -11.66 24.04
C GLU A 237 -2.42 -12.69 23.35
N VAL A 238 -1.90 -13.91 23.14
CA VAL A 238 -2.62 -15.05 22.55
C VAL A 238 -3.78 -15.51 23.46
N GLU A 239 -3.61 -15.45 24.79
CA GLU A 239 -4.66 -15.85 25.75
C GLU A 239 -5.78 -14.82 25.93
N ARG A 240 -5.55 -13.53 25.61
CA ARG A 240 -6.56 -12.47 25.77
C ARG A 240 -7.48 -12.31 24.57
N GLU A 241 -7.09 -12.79 23.40
CA GLU A 241 -7.98 -12.83 22.24
C GLU A 241 -8.89 -14.05 22.36
N SER A 242 -10.18 -13.83 22.62
CA SER A 242 -11.19 -14.88 22.47
C SER A 242 -11.02 -15.53 21.09
N PRO A 243 -11.13 -16.88 20.96
CA PRO A 243 -10.83 -17.56 19.71
C PRO A 243 -11.74 -17.01 18.60
N ARG A 244 -11.19 -16.14 17.74
CA ARG A 244 -11.89 -15.69 16.54
C ARG A 244 -11.96 -16.90 15.62
N HIS A 245 -13.13 -17.53 15.58
CA HIS A 245 -13.36 -18.69 14.73
C HIS A 245 -13.15 -18.32 13.25
N LEU A 246 -12.67 -19.29 12.47
CA LEU A 246 -12.65 -19.16 11.02
C LEU A 246 -14.10 -19.05 10.52
N ARG A 247 -14.46 -17.91 9.92
CA ARG A 247 -15.82 -17.63 9.42
C ARG A 247 -15.98 -17.89 7.94
N ILE A 248 -14.89 -18.30 7.30
CA ILE A 248 -14.83 -18.65 5.90
C ILE A 248 -14.50 -20.13 5.76
N TYR A 249 -15.02 -20.77 4.73
CA TYR A 249 -14.82 -22.18 4.49
C TYR A 249 -14.46 -22.42 3.02
N PRO A 250 -13.71 -23.50 2.72
CA PRO A 250 -13.35 -23.82 1.35
C PRO A 250 -14.56 -24.39 0.61
N ALA A 251 -14.84 -23.88 -0.59
CA ALA A 251 -15.82 -24.44 -1.51
C ALA A 251 -15.11 -24.89 -2.80
N ALA A 252 -15.42 -26.11 -3.24
CA ALA A 252 -14.99 -26.62 -4.54
C ALA A 252 -16.14 -26.46 -5.52
N THR A 253 -15.88 -25.85 -6.68
CA THR A 253 -16.91 -25.57 -7.69
C THR A 253 -17.46 -26.84 -8.37
N ASP A 254 -16.80 -28.00 -8.25
CA ASP A 254 -17.16 -29.23 -8.98
C ASP A 254 -17.10 -30.55 -8.14
N GLY A 255 -17.60 -30.56 -6.90
CA GLY A 255 -17.97 -31.81 -6.20
C GLY A 255 -16.86 -32.79 -5.82
N GLY A 256 -15.59 -32.49 -6.09
CA GLY A 256 -14.42 -33.21 -5.60
C GLY A 256 -14.11 -32.84 -4.14
N GLY A 257 -14.18 -33.81 -3.23
CA GLY A 257 -13.82 -33.58 -1.83
C GLY A 257 -12.39 -33.07 -1.69
N GLY A 258 -12.21 -31.97 -0.95
CA GLY A 258 -10.93 -31.32 -0.64
C GLY A 258 -9.98 -32.18 0.21
N GLY A 259 -9.60 -33.35 -0.29
CA GLY A 259 -8.64 -34.26 0.32
C GLY A 259 -7.22 -33.81 0.00
N GLY A 260 -6.61 -33.02 0.89
CA GLY A 260 -5.19 -32.69 0.77
C GLY A 260 -4.71 -31.46 1.54
N ALA A 261 -5.60 -30.71 2.20
CA ALA A 261 -5.20 -29.58 3.03
C ALA A 261 -4.41 -30.08 4.26
N CYS A 262 -3.11 -29.76 4.31
CA CYS A 262 -2.30 -30.09 5.48
C CYS A 262 -2.61 -29.10 6.62
N ASP A 263 -3.26 -29.57 7.67
CA ASP A 263 -3.38 -28.84 8.93
C ASP A 263 -2.01 -28.85 9.64
N SER A 264 -1.10 -28.01 9.15
CA SER A 264 0.21 -27.84 9.75
C SER A 264 0.06 -27.09 11.08
N LYS A 265 -0.04 -27.84 12.18
CA LYS A 265 0.05 -27.33 13.56
C LYS A 265 1.45 -26.74 13.79
N ARG A 266 1.72 -25.53 13.30
CA ARG A 266 2.96 -24.79 13.58
C ARG A 266 2.88 -24.05 14.91
N SER A 267 4.06 -23.85 15.50
CA SER A 267 4.25 -23.28 16.83
C SER A 267 3.70 -21.85 16.92
N GLU A 268 2.96 -21.60 17.99
CA GLU A 268 2.55 -20.26 18.41
C GLU A 268 3.78 -19.33 18.43
N GLY A 269 3.70 -18.18 17.75
CA GLY A 269 4.76 -17.15 17.74
C GLY A 269 5.74 -17.09 16.56
N TYR A 270 5.73 -18.04 15.60
CA TYR A 270 6.63 -18.01 14.43
C TYR A 270 6.10 -17.17 13.25
N GLY A 271 6.80 -16.11 12.84
CA GLY A 271 6.55 -15.34 11.61
C GLY A 271 5.38 -14.35 11.68
N PRO A 272 5.31 -13.40 10.71
CA PRO A 272 4.23 -12.41 10.63
C PRO A 272 2.87 -13.11 10.46
N ARG A 273 1.86 -12.68 11.22
CA ARG A 273 0.51 -13.29 11.16
C ARG A 273 -0.39 -12.46 10.26
N ILE A 274 -1.27 -13.10 9.50
CA ILE A 274 -2.28 -12.41 8.69
C ILE A 274 -3.68 -12.56 9.28
N VAL A 275 -4.44 -11.47 9.30
CA VAL A 275 -5.88 -11.50 9.57
C VAL A 275 -6.62 -10.90 8.38
N ILE A 276 -7.66 -11.62 7.92
CA ILE A 276 -8.55 -11.16 6.84
C ILE A 276 -9.76 -10.48 7.46
N ARG A 277 -10.18 -9.35 6.87
CA ARG A 277 -11.24 -8.48 7.38
C ARG A 277 -12.15 -8.00 6.24
N SER A 278 -13.45 -7.92 6.48
CA SER A 278 -14.42 -7.43 5.51
C SER A 278 -14.32 -5.92 5.34
N ILE A 279 -14.40 -5.46 4.09
CA ILE A 279 -14.50 -4.03 3.72
C ILE A 279 -15.83 -3.69 3.06
N LYS A 280 -16.62 -4.73 2.73
CA LYS A 280 -18.01 -4.66 2.26
C LYS A 280 -18.84 -5.67 3.07
N GLU A 281 -20.15 -5.52 3.07
CA GLU A 281 -21.03 -6.58 3.57
C GLU A 281 -20.85 -7.84 2.70
N ILE A 282 -20.75 -9.01 3.33
CA ILE A 282 -20.58 -10.29 2.65
C ILE A 282 -21.75 -11.18 3.03
N LYS A 283 -22.52 -11.63 2.04
CA LYS A 283 -23.67 -12.50 2.27
C LYS A 283 -23.22 -13.91 2.62
N GLU A 284 -24.11 -14.67 3.26
CA GLU A 284 -23.91 -16.11 3.43
C GLU A 284 -23.65 -16.78 2.07
N ASP A 285 -22.66 -17.66 2.05
CA ASP A 285 -22.15 -18.35 0.86
C ASP A 285 -21.60 -17.45 -0.26
N GLU A 286 -21.42 -16.16 -0.03
CA GLU A 286 -20.74 -15.28 -0.98
C GLU A 286 -19.22 -15.58 -0.99
N GLU A 287 -18.63 -15.56 -2.19
CA GLU A 287 -17.19 -15.68 -2.36
C GLU A 287 -16.46 -14.50 -1.70
N VAL A 288 -15.45 -14.82 -0.91
CA VAL A 288 -14.56 -13.86 -0.27
C VAL A 288 -13.40 -13.60 -1.22
N THR A 289 -13.16 -12.33 -1.52
CA THR A 289 -12.12 -11.91 -2.47
C THR A 289 -11.27 -10.77 -1.92
N ILE A 290 -9.99 -10.74 -2.30
CA ILE A 290 -9.03 -9.67 -1.96
C ILE A 290 -8.40 -9.04 -3.22
N GLY A 291 -7.76 -7.88 -3.07
CA GLY A 291 -6.94 -7.29 -4.12
C GLY A 291 -5.53 -7.91 -4.15
N TYR A 292 -5.07 -8.37 -5.31
CA TYR A 292 -3.71 -8.90 -5.51
C TYR A 292 -2.76 -7.88 -6.16
N THR A 293 -3.34 -6.79 -6.66
CA THR A 293 -2.72 -5.71 -7.44
C THR A 293 -3.27 -4.38 -6.89
N ASP A 294 -2.62 -3.27 -7.24
CA ASP A 294 -3.11 -1.93 -6.90
C ASP A 294 -4.43 -1.61 -7.63
N LEU A 295 -5.46 -1.29 -6.86
CA LEU A 295 -6.80 -0.99 -7.38
C LEU A 295 -6.92 0.42 -7.97
N LEU A 296 -5.93 1.29 -7.75
CA LEU A 296 -5.80 2.62 -8.37
C LEU A 296 -5.09 2.58 -9.73
N GLN A 297 -4.89 1.38 -10.29
CA GLN A 297 -4.44 1.21 -11.67
C GLN A 297 -5.61 0.95 -12.64
N PRO A 298 -5.47 1.35 -13.92
CA PRO A 298 -6.33 0.97 -15.03
C PRO A 298 -6.51 -0.53 -15.19
N LYS A 299 -7.59 -0.91 -15.89
CA LYS A 299 -7.94 -2.31 -16.14
C LYS A 299 -6.82 -3.07 -16.82
N GLU A 300 -6.19 -2.50 -17.84
CA GLU A 300 -5.18 -3.16 -18.68
C GLU A 300 -3.93 -3.49 -17.86
N MET A 301 -3.45 -2.55 -17.04
CA MET A 301 -2.32 -2.80 -16.14
C MET A 301 -2.64 -3.86 -15.09
N ARG A 302 -3.81 -3.78 -14.44
CA ARG A 302 -4.25 -4.80 -13.48
C ARG A 302 -4.30 -6.19 -14.14
N GLN A 303 -4.84 -6.29 -15.36
CA GLN A 303 -4.87 -7.57 -16.10
C GLN A 303 -3.46 -8.06 -16.45
N SER A 304 -2.58 -7.17 -16.90
CA SER A 304 -1.19 -7.51 -17.22
C SER A 304 -0.45 -8.03 -15.99
N GLU A 305 -0.52 -7.34 -14.85
CA GLU A 305 0.13 -7.77 -13.61
C GLU A 305 -0.41 -9.13 -13.15
N LEU A 306 -1.73 -9.31 -13.20
CA LEU A 306 -2.37 -10.57 -12.80
C LEU A 306 -1.98 -11.74 -13.71
N PHE A 307 -1.88 -11.50 -15.01
CA PHE A 307 -1.44 -12.50 -15.96
C PHE A 307 0.03 -12.87 -15.74
N THR A 308 0.93 -11.88 -15.69
CA THR A 308 2.36 -12.11 -15.51
C THR A 308 2.66 -12.83 -14.20
N LYS A 309 2.05 -12.41 -13.09
CA LYS A 309 2.36 -12.94 -11.75
C LYS A 309 1.57 -14.19 -11.39
N TYR A 310 0.28 -14.24 -11.71
CA TYR A 310 -0.63 -15.28 -11.24
C TYR A 310 -1.23 -16.14 -12.36
N GLN A 311 -0.90 -15.85 -13.62
CA GLN A 311 -1.27 -16.67 -14.79
C GLN A 311 -2.79 -16.76 -15.01
N PHE A 312 -3.54 -15.68 -14.75
CA PHE A 312 -4.96 -15.60 -15.06
C PHE A 312 -5.42 -14.18 -15.45
N ASN A 313 -6.52 -14.12 -16.19
CA ASN A 313 -7.24 -12.87 -16.49
C ASN A 313 -8.45 -12.69 -15.57
N CYS A 314 -8.56 -11.55 -14.90
CA CYS A 314 -9.65 -11.29 -13.96
C CYS A 314 -10.98 -11.07 -14.70
N CYS A 315 -12.03 -11.76 -14.25
CA CYS A 315 -13.39 -11.63 -14.81
C CYS A 315 -14.39 -11.02 -13.81
N CYS A 316 -13.91 -10.24 -12.83
CA CYS A 316 -14.78 -9.63 -11.82
C CYS A 316 -15.72 -8.58 -12.43
N LYS A 317 -16.72 -8.14 -11.65
CA LYS A 317 -17.73 -7.14 -12.06
C LYS A 317 -17.10 -5.84 -12.59
N ARG A 318 -15.99 -5.38 -11.99
CA ARG A 318 -15.28 -4.18 -12.43
C ARG A 318 -14.61 -4.37 -13.79
N CYS A 319 -13.93 -5.51 -14.01
CA CYS A 319 -13.26 -5.79 -15.28
C CYS A 319 -14.21 -6.10 -16.44
N THR A 320 -15.40 -6.64 -16.15
CA THR A 320 -16.41 -7.01 -17.16
C THR A 320 -17.45 -5.91 -17.41
N ALA A 321 -17.40 -4.80 -16.66
CA ALA A 321 -18.33 -3.69 -16.81
C ALA A 321 -18.28 -3.09 -18.23
N THR A 322 -19.46 -2.92 -18.82
CA THR A 322 -19.67 -2.25 -20.11
C THR A 322 -20.89 -1.31 -20.00
N PRO A 323 -20.73 0.03 -20.10
CA PRO A 323 -19.45 0.76 -20.26
C PRO A 323 -18.52 0.60 -19.05
N ALA A 324 -17.25 0.97 -19.22
CA ALA A 324 -16.26 0.92 -18.15
C ALA A 324 -16.74 1.70 -16.90
N THR A 325 -16.37 1.21 -15.72
CA THR A 325 -16.76 1.85 -14.46
C THR A 325 -16.26 3.30 -14.40
N TYR A 326 -16.90 4.14 -13.59
CA TYR A 326 -16.45 5.53 -13.41
C TYR A 326 -14.96 5.61 -13.03
N VAL A 327 -14.52 4.77 -12.09
CA VAL A 327 -13.13 4.74 -11.63
C VAL A 327 -12.18 4.38 -12.76
N ASP A 328 -12.47 3.33 -13.54
CA ASP A 328 -11.59 2.92 -14.63
C ASP A 328 -11.53 4.00 -15.74
N ARG A 329 -12.66 4.66 -16.05
CA ARG A 329 -12.67 5.81 -16.98
C ARG A 329 -11.85 6.98 -16.43
N ALA A 330 -11.97 7.29 -15.15
CA ALA A 330 -11.25 8.39 -14.51
C ALA A 330 -9.73 8.16 -14.48
N LEU A 331 -9.29 6.93 -14.18
CA LEU A 331 -7.87 6.54 -14.11
C LEU A 331 -7.13 6.57 -15.45
N GLN A 332 -7.87 6.62 -16.57
CA GLN A 332 -7.32 6.67 -17.94
C GLN A 332 -7.66 7.97 -18.68
N LYS A 333 -8.34 8.91 -18.01
CA LYS A 333 -8.84 10.12 -18.66
C LYS A 333 -7.70 11.05 -19.04
N ILE A 334 -7.72 11.48 -20.30
CA ILE A 334 -6.76 12.41 -20.90
C ILE A 334 -7.55 13.59 -21.47
N SER A 335 -6.98 14.80 -21.35
CA SER A 335 -7.56 16.03 -21.87
C SER A 335 -6.68 16.61 -22.98
N VAL A 336 -7.31 17.17 -24.01
CA VAL A 336 -6.62 17.87 -25.11
C VAL A 336 -6.99 19.34 -25.09
N TYR A 337 -5.98 20.21 -25.10
CA TYR A 337 -6.13 21.66 -25.06
C TYR A 337 -5.60 22.30 -26.35
N SER A 338 -6.24 23.38 -26.81
CA SER A 338 -5.72 24.28 -27.84
C SER A 338 -5.26 25.59 -27.20
N LEU A 339 -4.19 26.19 -27.72
CA LEU A 339 -3.71 27.51 -27.31
C LEU A 339 -4.77 28.63 -27.39
N ASP A 340 -5.84 28.43 -28.16
CA ASP A 340 -6.92 29.41 -28.30
C ASP A 340 -7.93 29.39 -27.13
N GLY A 341 -7.64 28.64 -26.06
CA GLY A 341 -8.40 28.65 -24.80
C GLY A 341 -9.76 27.94 -24.85
N GLN A 342 -10.13 27.39 -26.01
CA GLN A 342 -11.32 26.54 -26.14
C GLN A 342 -10.95 25.10 -25.79
N ASN A 343 -11.53 24.59 -24.70
CA ASN A 343 -11.56 23.17 -24.41
C ASN A 343 -12.34 22.49 -25.53
N VAL A 344 -11.65 21.86 -26.48
CA VAL A 344 -12.31 20.93 -27.37
C VAL A 344 -12.25 19.59 -26.67
N ALA A 345 -13.22 19.33 -25.80
CA ALA A 345 -13.48 18.00 -25.27
C ALA A 345 -13.90 17.12 -26.45
N PHE A 346 -12.93 16.61 -27.20
CA PHE A 346 -13.17 15.56 -28.17
C PHE A 346 -13.24 14.25 -27.42
N GLU A 347 -14.42 13.62 -27.39
CA GLU A 347 -14.58 12.21 -27.10
C GLU A 347 -13.98 11.39 -28.26
N GLY A 348 -12.66 11.37 -28.31
CA GLY A 348 -11.89 10.44 -29.13
C GLY A 348 -11.02 9.59 -28.22
N ASP A 349 -10.84 8.32 -28.55
CA ASP A 349 -9.89 7.46 -27.86
C ASP A 349 -8.46 7.89 -28.24
N PHE A 350 -7.90 8.85 -27.49
CA PHE A 350 -6.52 9.32 -27.64
C PHE A 350 -5.52 8.43 -26.90
N TYR A 351 -6.01 7.37 -26.23
CA TYR A 351 -5.19 6.35 -25.63
C TYR A 351 -4.45 5.59 -26.75
N GLY A 352 -3.12 5.54 -26.68
CA GLY A 352 -2.27 4.99 -27.76
C GLY A 352 -1.87 5.99 -28.85
N CYS A 353 -2.09 7.30 -28.67
CA CYS A 353 -1.42 8.28 -29.52
C CYS A 353 0.03 8.51 -29.03
N LYS A 354 0.96 8.71 -29.98
CA LYS A 354 2.40 8.88 -29.67
C LYS A 354 2.71 10.00 -28.67
N ALA A 355 1.87 11.05 -28.62
CA ALA A 355 2.03 12.14 -27.65
C ALA A 355 1.62 11.72 -26.23
N THR A 356 0.56 10.92 -26.10
CA THR A 356 0.13 10.32 -24.83
C THR A 356 1.21 9.38 -24.31
N GLU A 357 1.69 8.46 -25.15
CA GLU A 357 2.74 7.49 -24.77
C GLU A 357 3.98 8.21 -24.27
N LYS A 358 4.48 9.21 -25.03
CA LYS A 358 5.62 10.03 -24.60
C LYS A 358 5.40 10.74 -23.28
N LEU A 359 4.20 11.30 -23.04
CA LEU A 359 3.90 11.98 -21.78
C LEU A 359 3.93 10.99 -20.62
N MET A 360 3.35 9.81 -20.81
CA MET A 360 3.34 8.73 -19.82
C MET A 360 4.77 8.25 -19.52
N ASP A 361 5.54 7.91 -20.55
CA ASP A 361 6.94 7.50 -20.45
C ASP A 361 7.81 8.54 -19.73
N SER A 362 7.57 9.84 -20.00
CA SER A 362 8.32 10.93 -19.35
C SER A 362 8.01 11.04 -17.86
N ILE A 363 6.75 10.84 -17.47
CA ILE A 363 6.36 10.84 -16.05
C ILE A 363 6.97 9.63 -15.33
N ASP A 364 6.88 8.45 -15.93
CA ASP A 364 7.45 7.22 -15.36
C ASP A 364 8.97 7.36 -15.20
N SER A 365 9.66 7.89 -16.21
CA SER A 365 11.11 8.15 -16.15
C SER A 365 11.50 9.10 -15.01
N ALA A 366 10.74 10.19 -14.79
CA ALA A 366 11.01 11.14 -13.71
C ALA A 366 10.77 10.54 -12.31
N ILE A 367 9.80 9.63 -12.19
CA ILE A 367 9.55 8.89 -10.95
C ILE A 367 10.67 7.87 -10.71
N ASP A 368 11.05 7.11 -11.73
CA ASP A 368 12.11 6.10 -11.64
C ASP A 368 13.48 6.70 -11.32
N GLU A 369 13.79 7.89 -11.84
CA GLU A 369 15.02 8.61 -11.50
C GLU A 369 15.06 8.94 -10.00
N TYR A 370 13.97 9.43 -9.43
CA TYR A 370 13.89 9.71 -7.99
C TYR A 370 14.04 8.43 -7.15
N LEU A 371 13.36 7.35 -7.53
CA LEU A 371 13.45 6.08 -6.79
C LEU A 371 14.84 5.44 -6.88
N THR A 372 15.57 5.64 -7.99
CA THR A 372 16.88 5.02 -8.24
C THR A 372 18.04 5.85 -7.70
N PHE A 373 18.04 7.16 -7.96
CA PHE A 373 19.17 8.05 -7.70
C PHE A 373 18.94 9.01 -6.52
N ASN A 374 17.74 9.02 -5.94
CA ASN A 374 17.36 9.92 -4.86
C ASN A 374 17.65 11.40 -5.20
N ASN A 375 17.22 11.84 -6.38
CA ASN A 375 17.36 13.22 -6.87
C ASN A 375 16.00 13.95 -6.80
N PRO A 376 15.61 14.49 -5.63
CA PRO A 376 14.28 15.05 -5.46
C PRO A 376 14.08 16.41 -6.14
N GLU A 377 15.14 17.15 -6.45
CA GLU A 377 15.03 18.47 -7.09
C GLU A 377 14.62 18.36 -8.57
N SER A 378 15.37 17.59 -9.37
CA SER A 378 15.04 17.35 -10.79
C SER A 378 13.64 16.73 -10.94
N CYS A 379 13.34 15.74 -10.10
CA CYS A 379 12.05 15.08 -10.09
C CYS A 379 10.89 16.06 -9.84
N CYS A 380 11.03 16.95 -8.85
CA CYS A 380 10.01 17.98 -8.59
C CYS A 380 9.79 18.90 -9.79
N GLU A 381 10.87 19.38 -10.40
CA GLU A 381 10.78 20.32 -11.53
C GLU A 381 10.13 19.68 -12.75
N GLU A 382 10.59 18.49 -13.14
CA GLU A 382 10.10 17.76 -14.30
C GLU A 382 8.63 17.35 -14.15
N LEU A 383 8.25 16.76 -13.01
CA LEU A 383 6.87 16.33 -12.79
C LEU A 383 5.90 17.52 -12.74
N GLU A 384 6.27 18.63 -12.11
CA GLU A 384 5.43 19.83 -12.13
C GLU A 384 5.28 20.40 -13.54
N GLU A 385 6.34 20.43 -14.34
CA GLU A 385 6.29 20.90 -15.72
C GLU A 385 5.38 20.03 -16.59
N LEU A 386 5.54 18.71 -16.51
CA LEU A 386 4.75 17.73 -17.26
C LEU A 386 3.27 17.75 -16.87
N LEU A 387 2.97 17.85 -15.57
CA LEU A 387 1.59 17.94 -15.09
C LEU A 387 0.92 19.24 -15.50
N MET A 388 1.66 20.34 -15.67
CA MET A 388 1.13 21.66 -16.02
C MET A 388 0.93 21.87 -17.51
N HIS A 389 2.01 21.67 -18.27
CA HIS A 389 2.06 22.01 -19.69
C HIS A 389 1.69 20.83 -20.58
N GLY A 390 1.71 19.60 -20.04
CA GLY A 390 1.46 18.40 -20.81
C GLY A 390 2.51 18.19 -21.90
N HIS A 391 2.15 17.42 -22.93
CA HIS A 391 3.02 17.17 -24.09
C HIS A 391 2.38 17.68 -25.37
N LEU A 392 3.20 18.21 -26.28
CA LEU A 392 2.74 18.67 -27.60
C LEU A 392 2.13 17.52 -28.40
N TYR A 393 0.94 17.75 -28.95
CA TYR A 393 0.25 16.86 -29.87
C TYR A 393 0.58 17.23 -31.32
N GLU A 394 1.44 16.44 -31.96
CA GLU A 394 1.74 16.59 -33.40
C GLU A 394 0.68 15.86 -34.25
N GLN A 395 -0.16 16.62 -34.97
CA GLN A 395 -1.09 16.03 -35.94
C GLN A 395 -0.33 15.49 -37.17
N LEU A 396 -0.59 14.25 -37.56
CA LEU A 396 0.00 13.59 -38.74
C LEU A 396 -0.28 14.31 -40.08
N ILE A 397 -1.27 15.21 -40.14
CA ILE A 397 -1.57 16.03 -41.31
C ILE A 397 -1.71 17.49 -40.86
N PRO A 398 -0.69 18.35 -41.09
CA PRO A 398 -0.81 19.78 -40.82
C PRO A 398 -1.84 20.40 -41.76
N LYS A 399 -3.06 20.63 -41.26
CA LYS A 399 -4.02 21.49 -41.96
C LYS A 399 -3.58 22.94 -41.73
N PRO A 400 -3.38 23.75 -42.79
CA PRO A 400 -2.98 25.14 -42.62
C PRO A 400 -4.03 25.89 -41.80
N GLY A 401 -3.61 26.51 -40.69
CA GLY A 401 -4.44 27.36 -39.83
C GLY A 401 -4.97 26.75 -38.53
N LYS A 402 -4.50 25.59 -38.06
CA LYS A 402 -4.86 25.06 -36.73
C LYS A 402 -3.79 25.38 -35.66
N SER A 403 -4.23 25.84 -34.50
CA SER A 403 -3.44 26.06 -33.27
C SER A 403 -2.71 24.79 -32.83
N GLN A 404 -1.53 24.95 -32.19
CA GLN A 404 -0.87 23.84 -31.47
C GLN A 404 -1.81 23.27 -30.40
N GLN A 405 -1.82 21.94 -30.29
CA GLN A 405 -2.61 21.21 -29.30
C GLN A 405 -1.68 20.52 -28.31
N TYR A 406 -2.11 20.42 -27.06
CA TYR A 406 -1.38 19.77 -25.97
C TYR A 406 -2.24 18.69 -25.34
N VAL A 407 -1.61 17.58 -24.98
CA VAL A 407 -2.20 16.49 -24.22
C VAL A 407 -1.81 16.64 -22.77
N ARG A 408 -2.77 16.58 -21.85
CA ARG A 408 -2.55 16.61 -20.40
C ARG A 408 -3.33 15.49 -19.74
N LEU A 409 -2.75 14.92 -18.69
CA LEU A 409 -3.44 13.92 -17.88
C LEU A 409 -4.55 14.58 -17.06
N HIS A 410 -5.68 13.89 -16.90
CA HIS A 410 -6.69 14.31 -15.93
C HIS A 410 -6.14 14.13 -14.50
N GLU A 411 -6.65 14.89 -13.55
CA GLU A 411 -6.19 14.88 -12.14
C GLU A 411 -6.48 13.56 -11.42
N PHE A 412 -7.30 12.71 -12.03
CA PHE A 412 -7.65 11.38 -11.54
C PHE A 412 -6.89 10.28 -12.28
N HIS A 413 -6.10 10.63 -13.28
CA HIS A 413 -5.31 9.67 -14.04
C HIS A 413 -4.31 8.98 -13.11
N HIS A 414 -4.10 7.68 -13.28
CA HIS A 414 -3.23 6.89 -12.39
C HIS A 414 -1.81 7.46 -12.28
N LEU A 415 -1.19 7.88 -13.39
CA LEU A 415 0.12 8.56 -13.35
C LEU A 415 0.09 9.91 -12.62
N SER A 416 -1.03 10.62 -12.64
CA SER A 416 -1.17 11.84 -11.83
C SER A 416 -1.20 11.50 -10.34
N LEU A 417 -1.87 10.42 -9.94
CA LEU A 417 -1.86 9.95 -8.54
C LEU A 417 -0.46 9.54 -8.10
N GLN A 418 0.27 8.83 -8.96
CA GLN A 418 1.67 8.46 -8.71
C GLN A 418 2.56 9.70 -8.62
N ALA A 419 2.43 10.66 -9.55
CA ALA A 419 3.16 11.92 -9.51
C ALA A 419 2.86 12.72 -8.23
N TYR A 420 1.61 12.79 -7.76
CA TYR A 420 1.27 13.47 -6.50
C TYR A 420 1.92 12.78 -5.30
N THR A 421 1.94 11.45 -5.29
CA THR A 421 2.61 10.65 -4.26
C THR A 421 4.11 10.94 -4.25
N THR A 422 4.75 10.91 -5.42
CA THR A 422 6.18 11.18 -5.60
C THR A 422 6.54 12.61 -5.22
N LEU A 423 5.78 13.60 -5.69
CA LEU A 423 5.99 15.02 -5.37
C LEU A 423 5.84 15.27 -3.86
N ALA A 424 4.83 14.71 -3.21
CA ALA A 424 4.67 14.81 -1.77
C ALA A 424 5.91 14.28 -1.02
N SER A 425 6.47 13.15 -1.46
CA SER A 425 7.69 12.56 -0.89
C SER A 425 8.95 13.38 -1.20
N ALA A 426 9.17 13.74 -2.47
CA ALA A 426 10.36 14.46 -2.93
C ALA A 426 10.49 15.82 -2.23
N TYR A 427 9.39 16.60 -2.15
CA TYR A 427 9.40 17.87 -1.41
C TYR A 427 9.67 17.70 0.10
N ARG A 428 9.18 16.61 0.71
CA ARG A 428 9.45 16.29 2.11
C ARG A 428 10.93 15.94 2.34
N VAL A 429 11.53 15.19 1.41
CA VAL A 429 12.98 14.89 1.44
C VAL A 429 13.80 16.17 1.30
N ARG A 430 13.48 17.03 0.32
CA ARG A 430 14.15 18.34 0.16
C ARG A 430 14.08 19.19 1.42
N ALA A 431 12.91 19.28 2.04
CA ALA A 431 12.75 20.02 3.30
C ALA A 431 13.65 19.45 4.41
N SER A 432 13.72 18.13 4.51
CA SER A 432 14.53 17.44 5.53
C SER A 432 16.03 17.63 5.29
N ASP A 433 16.47 17.55 4.04
CA ASP A 433 17.87 17.73 3.65
C ASP A 433 18.34 19.17 3.91
N LEU A 434 17.53 20.18 3.55
CA LEU A 434 17.84 21.59 3.83
C LEU A 434 18.05 21.85 5.33
N LEU A 435 17.20 21.26 6.18
CA LEU A 435 17.30 21.37 7.63
C LEU A 435 18.50 20.60 8.20
N ALA A 436 18.85 19.45 7.62
CA ALA A 436 19.99 18.64 8.07
C ALA A 436 21.35 19.29 7.77
N HIS A 437 21.48 19.98 6.63
CA HIS A 437 22.76 20.55 6.18
C HIS A 437 23.15 21.87 6.87
N ASN A 438 22.18 22.68 7.34
CA ASN A 438 22.46 23.94 8.05
C ASN A 438 21.24 24.45 8.85
N VAL A 439 21.07 23.95 10.08
CA VAL A 439 19.93 24.27 10.97
C VAL A 439 19.80 25.77 11.26
N GLU A 440 20.89 26.54 11.25
CA GLU A 440 20.89 27.96 11.64
C GLU A 440 20.72 28.95 10.48
N ASN A 441 20.75 28.47 9.22
CA ASN A 441 20.61 29.35 8.06
C ASN A 441 19.13 29.72 7.83
N HIS A 442 18.78 30.98 8.08
CA HIS A 442 17.42 31.49 7.89
C HIS A 442 16.88 31.28 6.46
N GLN A 443 17.74 31.35 5.44
CA GLN A 443 17.32 31.12 4.05
C GLN A 443 16.93 29.66 3.81
N HIS A 444 17.74 28.71 4.27
CA HIS A 444 17.44 27.27 4.16
C HIS A 444 16.20 26.89 4.97
N GLN A 445 16.01 27.54 6.11
CA GLN A 445 14.80 27.40 6.92
C GLN A 445 13.57 27.83 6.11
N VAL A 446 13.53 29.06 5.58
CA VAL A 446 12.40 29.56 4.78
C VAL A 446 12.14 28.66 3.56
N GLU A 447 13.19 28.19 2.89
CA GLU A 447 13.04 27.26 1.77
C GLU A 447 12.47 25.90 2.21
N ALA A 448 12.97 25.31 3.30
CA ALA A 448 12.43 24.07 3.85
C ALA A 448 10.96 24.21 4.28
N PHE A 449 10.57 25.38 4.77
CA PHE A 449 9.18 25.73 5.07
C PHE A 449 8.31 25.69 3.81
N CYS A 450 8.78 26.31 2.72
CA CYS A 450 8.12 26.29 1.42
C CYS A 450 7.99 24.86 0.86
N MET A 451 9.05 24.06 0.91
CA MET A 451 9.02 22.66 0.47
C MET A 451 8.02 21.83 1.30
N SER A 452 8.01 22.01 2.62
CA SER A 452 7.05 21.32 3.52
C SER A 452 5.60 21.71 3.21
N ARG A 453 5.36 22.98 2.86
CA ARG A 453 4.04 23.48 2.45
C ARG A 453 3.56 22.81 1.17
N ILE A 454 4.41 22.75 0.14
CA ILE A 454 4.09 22.11 -1.15
C ILE A 454 3.85 20.60 -0.97
N SER A 455 4.70 19.92 -0.17
CA SER A 455 4.51 18.51 0.19
C SER A 455 3.13 18.26 0.83
N ALA A 456 2.71 19.11 1.77
CA ALA A 456 1.40 19.03 2.39
C ALA A 456 0.25 19.27 1.41
N ALA A 457 0.42 20.19 0.45
CA ALA A 457 -0.56 20.45 -0.61
C ALA A 457 -0.79 19.22 -1.50
N TYR A 458 0.27 18.57 -1.99
CA TYR A 458 0.14 17.35 -2.79
C TYR A 458 -0.42 16.17 -2.00
N SER A 459 -0.02 16.02 -0.73
CA SER A 459 -0.57 14.97 0.14
C SER A 459 -2.08 15.14 0.31
N LEU A 460 -2.56 16.37 0.50
CA LEU A 460 -3.98 16.70 0.64
C LEU A 460 -4.74 16.52 -0.67
N LEU A 461 -4.14 16.92 -1.81
CA LEU A 461 -4.71 16.70 -3.15
C LEU A 461 -4.91 15.20 -3.43
N LEU A 462 -3.88 14.38 -3.17
CA LEU A 462 -3.96 12.93 -3.33
C LEU A 462 -5.08 12.32 -2.46
N ALA A 463 -5.22 12.78 -1.22
CA ALA A 463 -6.28 12.32 -0.32
C ALA A 463 -7.68 12.67 -0.85
N ALA A 464 -7.88 13.91 -1.32
CA ALA A 464 -9.15 14.37 -1.87
C ALA A 464 -9.52 13.60 -3.14
N VAL A 465 -8.58 13.46 -4.08
CA VAL A 465 -8.78 12.74 -5.34
C VAL A 465 -9.08 11.26 -5.09
N SER A 466 -8.28 10.60 -4.24
CA SER A 466 -8.48 9.19 -3.94
C SER A 466 -9.82 8.97 -3.23
N HIS A 467 -10.23 9.89 -2.36
CA HIS A 467 -11.54 9.84 -1.71
C HIS A 467 -12.69 9.94 -2.71
N HIS A 468 -12.57 10.82 -3.71
CA HIS A 468 -13.57 10.94 -4.77
C HIS A 468 -13.76 9.64 -5.56
N LEU A 469 -12.66 8.94 -5.88
CA LEU A 469 -12.72 7.62 -6.50
C LEU A 469 -13.38 6.57 -5.58
N PHE A 470 -13.13 6.66 -4.27
CA PHE A 470 -13.69 5.73 -3.28
C PHE A 470 -15.21 5.82 -3.14
N LEU A 471 -15.79 7.00 -3.37
CA LEU A 471 -17.25 7.15 -3.40
C LEU A 471 -17.91 6.30 -4.52
N SER A 472 -17.15 5.97 -5.57
CA SER A 472 -17.63 5.12 -6.68
C SER A 472 -17.17 3.66 -6.58
N GLU A 473 -16.02 3.39 -5.96
CA GLU A 473 -15.53 2.04 -5.68
C GLU A 473 -15.03 1.94 -4.24
N SER A 474 -15.89 1.44 -3.35
CA SER A 474 -15.57 1.37 -1.92
C SER A 474 -14.42 0.41 -1.58
N SER A 475 -14.04 -0.49 -2.49
CA SER A 475 -12.95 -1.43 -2.22
C SER A 475 -11.57 -0.78 -2.10
N ILE A 476 -11.40 0.46 -2.56
CA ILE A 476 -10.11 1.19 -2.45
C ILE A 476 -9.94 1.89 -1.09
N ILE A 477 -10.79 1.56 -0.10
CA ILE A 477 -10.80 2.14 1.24
C ILE A 477 -9.42 2.14 1.92
N ALA A 478 -8.62 1.09 1.74
CA ALA A 478 -7.27 1.00 2.31
C ALA A 478 -6.35 2.10 1.76
N SER A 479 -6.35 2.31 0.44
CA SER A 479 -5.55 3.35 -0.22
C SER A 479 -5.98 4.74 0.23
N VAL A 480 -7.29 4.97 0.36
CA VAL A 480 -7.85 6.26 0.81
C VAL A 480 -7.55 6.54 2.28
N ALA A 481 -7.60 5.52 3.13
CA ALA A 481 -7.24 5.64 4.53
C ALA A 481 -5.77 6.06 4.69
N ASN A 482 -4.87 5.46 3.90
CA ASN A 482 -3.46 5.83 3.86
C ASN A 482 -3.24 7.26 3.32
N ALA A 483 -3.95 7.64 2.26
CA ALA A 483 -3.85 8.99 1.70
C ALA A 483 -4.28 10.07 2.71
N TRP A 484 -5.39 9.88 3.43
CA TRP A 484 -5.81 10.80 4.51
C TRP A 484 -4.83 10.83 5.68
N LYS A 485 -4.25 9.68 6.04
CA LYS A 485 -3.20 9.61 7.06
C LYS A 485 -2.00 10.46 6.65
N ASN A 486 -1.47 10.25 5.45
CA ASN A 486 -0.30 10.96 4.93
C ASN A 486 -0.56 12.47 4.81
N ALA A 487 -1.74 12.87 4.34
CA ALA A 487 -2.16 14.28 4.33
C ALA A 487 -2.16 14.88 5.74
N GLY A 488 -2.73 14.16 6.70
CA GLY A 488 -2.76 14.58 8.10
C GLY A 488 -1.37 14.72 8.71
N GLU A 489 -0.49 13.75 8.48
CA GLU A 489 0.90 13.80 8.96
C GLU A 489 1.67 14.98 8.37
N SER A 490 1.60 15.17 7.05
CA SER A 490 2.28 16.27 6.36
C SER A 490 1.79 17.64 6.84
N LEU A 491 0.48 17.81 7.05
CA LEU A 491 -0.11 19.06 7.56
C LEU A 491 0.28 19.33 9.02
N VAL A 492 0.22 18.32 9.89
CA VAL A 492 0.62 18.47 11.30
C VAL A 492 2.12 18.77 11.38
N TYR A 493 2.95 18.05 10.64
CA TYR A 493 4.39 18.30 10.55
C TYR A 493 4.67 19.75 10.14
N PHE A 494 4.05 20.21 9.06
CA PHE A 494 4.22 21.57 8.57
C PHE A 494 3.75 22.64 9.55
N SER A 495 2.59 22.45 10.21
CA SER A 495 2.06 23.39 11.21
C SER A 495 2.95 23.53 12.47
N ARG A 496 3.84 22.56 12.69
CA ARG A 496 4.77 22.51 13.82
C ARG A 496 6.14 23.09 13.53
N SER A 497 6.39 23.57 12.31
CA SER A 497 7.66 24.20 11.95
C SER A 497 8.03 25.34 12.92
N SER A 498 9.29 25.39 13.38
CA SER A 498 9.77 26.43 14.29
C SER A 498 9.78 27.83 13.64
N ILE A 499 9.84 27.88 12.31
CA ILE A 499 9.86 29.11 11.51
C ILE A 499 8.59 29.95 11.65
N TRP A 500 7.46 29.33 12.03
CA TRP A 500 6.23 30.08 12.31
C TRP A 500 6.46 31.20 13.34
N HIS A 501 7.41 31.03 14.27
CA HIS A 501 7.78 32.05 15.26
C HIS A 501 8.53 33.25 14.65
N SER A 502 9.21 33.07 13.53
CA SER A 502 9.89 34.16 12.81
C SER A 502 8.92 35.08 12.08
N PHE A 503 7.71 34.59 11.76
CA PHE A 503 6.69 35.35 11.04
C PHE A 503 5.67 36.05 11.95
N SER A 504 5.57 35.64 13.23
CA SER A 504 4.63 36.19 14.20
C SER A 504 5.33 37.03 15.28
N ASN A 505 5.04 38.34 15.34
CA ASN A 505 5.58 39.27 16.35
C ASN A 505 4.96 39.13 17.77
N LEU A 506 4.35 37.99 18.12
CA LEU A 506 3.67 37.79 19.41
C LEU A 506 4.11 36.48 20.06
N GLU A 507 4.28 36.52 21.39
CA GLU A 507 4.57 35.36 22.24
C GLU A 507 3.64 34.17 21.92
N PRO A 508 4.09 32.91 22.18
CA PRO A 508 3.32 31.71 21.89
C PRO A 508 2.02 31.71 22.68
N SER A 509 0.94 32.19 22.06
CA SER A 509 -0.40 31.95 22.58
C SER A 509 -0.60 30.44 22.56
N VAL A 510 -0.78 29.86 23.76
CA VAL A 510 -1.15 28.46 23.98
C VAL A 510 -2.16 28.09 22.90
N LEU A 511 -1.80 27.15 22.02
CA LEU A 511 -2.72 26.59 21.04
C LEU A 511 -3.97 26.17 21.84
N GLU A 512 -5.09 26.87 21.67
CA GLU A 512 -6.30 26.61 22.46
C GLU A 512 -6.90 25.26 22.02
N ASN A 513 -6.32 24.19 22.58
CA ASN A 513 -6.70 22.79 22.40
C ASN A 513 -8.15 22.51 22.85
N SER A 514 -8.77 23.45 23.56
CA SER A 514 -10.18 23.44 23.95
C SER A 514 -11.11 23.31 22.73
N SER A 515 -10.76 23.91 21.59
CA SER A 515 -11.54 23.81 20.34
C SER A 515 -11.56 22.37 19.80
N ILE A 516 -10.40 21.72 19.71
CA ILE A 516 -10.23 20.35 19.18
C ILE A 516 -11.00 19.33 20.03
N LEU A 517 -10.90 19.44 21.36
CA LEU A 517 -11.60 18.56 22.30
C LEU A 517 -13.12 18.81 22.32
N SER A 518 -13.58 19.96 21.83
CA SER A 518 -15.00 20.31 21.73
C SER A 518 -15.66 19.83 20.43
N HIS A 519 -14.88 19.52 19.39
CA HIS A 519 -15.42 19.13 18.09
C HIS A 519 -16.10 17.76 18.15
N LYS A 520 -17.28 17.67 17.52
CA LYS A 520 -18.06 16.43 17.39
C LYS A 520 -17.20 15.29 16.84
N CYS A 521 -16.34 15.55 15.86
CA CYS A 521 -15.49 14.54 15.24
C CYS A 521 -14.49 13.88 16.22
N TYR A 522 -13.93 14.65 17.16
CA TYR A 522 -13.05 14.09 18.20
C TYR A 522 -13.86 13.22 19.17
N ARG A 523 -15.05 13.68 19.55
CA ARG A 523 -16.00 12.92 20.35
C ARG A 523 -16.43 11.63 19.66
N THR A 524 -16.68 11.61 18.35
CA THR A 524 -17.02 10.40 17.59
C THR A 524 -15.93 9.33 17.67
N VAL A 525 -14.65 9.72 17.80
CA VAL A 525 -13.52 8.79 18.00
C VAL A 525 -13.37 8.36 19.47
N GLN A 526 -13.82 9.19 20.43
CA GLN A 526 -13.62 8.96 21.88
C GLN A 526 -14.83 8.32 22.59
N LEU A 527 -16.07 8.57 22.14
CA LEU A 527 -17.29 8.25 22.88
C LEU A 527 -17.82 6.82 22.70
N ASP A 528 -17.26 6.02 21.80
CA ASP A 528 -17.50 4.58 21.76
C ASP A 528 -16.29 3.93 21.10
N GLY A 529 -15.68 2.93 21.75
CA GLY A 529 -14.71 2.07 21.06
C GLY A 529 -15.42 1.40 19.90
N PHE A 530 -15.31 1.99 18.70
CA PHE A 530 -16.00 1.68 17.44
C PHE A 530 -16.79 0.35 17.45
N VAL A 531 -17.98 0.36 18.06
CA VAL A 531 -18.84 -0.80 18.32
C VAL A 531 -18.23 -1.84 19.28
N ALA A 532 -18.51 -1.65 20.57
CA ALA A 532 -18.57 -2.75 21.51
C ALA A 532 -19.72 -3.69 21.10
N ASN A 533 -19.39 -4.89 20.60
CA ASN A 533 -20.13 -6.17 20.70
C ASN A 533 -21.67 -6.15 20.86
N SER A 534 -22.42 -5.23 20.23
CA SER A 534 -23.87 -5.26 20.23
C SER A 534 -24.36 -5.81 18.88
N PRO A 535 -25.25 -6.81 18.89
CA PRO A 535 -25.82 -7.37 17.67
C PRO A 535 -26.85 -6.38 17.14
N THR A 536 -26.39 -5.37 16.42
CA THR A 536 -27.25 -4.46 15.64
C THR A 536 -27.21 -4.88 14.18
N SER A 537 -28.36 -4.78 13.52
CA SER A 537 -28.60 -5.09 12.10
C SER A 537 -27.56 -4.45 11.19
N SER A 538 -27.19 -5.13 10.09
CA SER A 538 -26.23 -4.59 9.11
C SER A 538 -26.66 -3.24 8.51
N GLU A 539 -27.98 -2.98 8.43
CA GLU A 539 -28.54 -1.70 7.98
C GLU A 539 -28.20 -0.51 8.92
N ASP A 540 -28.15 -0.71 10.24
CA ASP A 540 -27.86 0.35 11.21
C ASP A 540 -26.38 0.78 11.20
N GLN A 541 -25.47 -0.17 10.90
CA GLN A 541 -24.03 0.09 10.81
C GLN A 541 -23.66 0.89 9.55
N TYR A 542 -24.36 0.66 8.43
CA TYR A 542 -24.11 1.37 7.16
C TYR A 542 -24.56 2.84 7.23
N VAL A 543 -25.73 3.10 7.80
CA VAL A 543 -26.23 4.47 8.05
C VAL A 543 -25.29 5.24 8.97
N ASN A 544 -24.71 4.56 9.98
CA ASN A 544 -23.71 5.14 10.86
C ASN A 544 -22.40 5.46 10.12
N HIS A 545 -21.93 4.59 9.21
CA HIS A 545 -20.70 4.83 8.46
C HIS A 545 -20.77 6.07 7.57
N GLY A 546 -21.85 6.21 6.79
CA GLY A 546 -22.06 7.37 5.91
C GLY A 546 -22.13 8.69 6.69
N GLU A 547 -22.82 8.69 7.83
CA GLU A 547 -22.96 9.88 8.68
C GLU A 547 -21.64 10.29 9.34
N ILE A 548 -20.86 9.32 9.86
CA ILE A 548 -19.53 9.59 10.43
C ILE A 548 -18.59 10.17 9.37
N SER A 549 -18.51 9.55 8.19
CA SER A 549 -17.70 10.06 7.07
C SER A 549 -18.11 11.48 6.68
N ARG A 550 -19.40 11.76 6.57
CA ARG A 550 -19.93 13.09 6.24
C ARG A 550 -19.53 14.14 7.29
N GLN A 551 -19.52 13.80 8.57
CA GLN A 551 -19.10 14.72 9.63
C GLN A 551 -17.61 15.09 9.51
N PHE A 552 -16.72 14.11 9.29
CA PHE A 552 -15.30 14.37 9.07
C PHE A 552 -15.08 15.23 7.82
N LEU A 553 -15.69 14.84 6.71
CA LEU A 553 -15.53 15.53 5.43
C LEU A 553 -16.00 16.98 5.51
N ASN A 554 -17.13 17.27 6.15
CA ASN A 554 -17.58 18.66 6.36
C ASN A 554 -16.53 19.53 7.08
N CYS A 555 -15.86 18.99 8.11
CA CYS A 555 -14.79 19.70 8.80
C CYS A 555 -13.58 19.93 7.88
N ILE A 556 -13.15 18.88 7.16
CA ILE A 556 -12.03 18.91 6.22
C ILE A 556 -12.30 19.95 5.11
N VAL A 557 -13.45 19.89 4.44
CA VAL A 557 -13.89 20.84 3.40
C VAL A 557 -13.79 22.27 3.89
N ASN A 558 -14.41 22.56 5.04
CA ASN A 558 -14.49 23.92 5.59
C ASN A 558 -13.12 24.47 5.99
N LEU A 559 -12.24 23.63 6.52
CA LEU A 559 -10.89 24.04 6.90
C LEU A 559 -10.01 24.22 5.67
N THR A 560 -10.05 23.31 4.71
CA THR A 560 -9.24 23.42 3.49
C THR A 560 -9.60 24.66 2.68
N ALA A 561 -10.89 25.01 2.57
CA ALA A 561 -11.31 26.24 1.90
C ALA A 561 -10.64 27.51 2.48
N LYS A 562 -10.28 27.51 3.76
CA LYS A 562 -9.60 28.65 4.42
C LYS A 562 -8.10 28.70 4.16
N ILE A 563 -7.47 27.57 3.83
CA ILE A 563 -6.00 27.45 3.79
C ILE A 563 -5.46 27.02 2.41
N TRP A 564 -6.32 26.65 1.46
CA TRP A 564 -5.87 26.10 0.18
C TRP A 564 -5.05 27.11 -0.63
N THR A 565 -5.48 28.35 -0.69
CA THR A 565 -4.74 29.44 -1.33
C THR A 565 -3.36 29.62 -0.70
N PHE A 566 -3.28 29.51 0.63
CA PHE A 566 -2.02 29.54 1.35
C PHE A 566 -1.12 28.34 1.01
N LEU A 567 -1.65 27.12 1.04
CA LEU A 567 -0.90 25.89 0.71
C LEU A 567 -0.36 25.88 -0.72
N THR A 568 -1.11 26.46 -1.65
CA THR A 568 -0.76 26.45 -3.07
C THR A 568 0.10 27.62 -3.51
N CYS A 569 0.30 28.67 -2.72
CA CYS A 569 0.89 29.95 -3.14
C CYS A 569 2.23 29.89 -3.91
N GLU A 570 3.00 28.81 -3.80
CA GLU A 570 4.26 28.60 -4.56
C GLU A 570 4.28 27.35 -5.44
N GLY A 571 3.31 26.44 -5.31
CA GLY A 571 3.25 25.24 -6.13
C GLY A 571 2.70 25.56 -7.53
N ARG A 572 3.41 25.18 -8.60
CA ARG A 572 2.96 25.50 -9.97
C ARG A 572 1.68 24.76 -10.33
N HIS A 573 1.64 23.45 -10.10
CA HIS A 573 0.49 22.60 -10.41
C HIS A 573 -0.70 22.73 -9.46
N PRO A 574 -0.55 22.68 -8.13
CA PRO A 574 -1.67 22.71 -7.20
C PRO A 574 -2.50 24.01 -7.30
N GLN A 575 -1.90 25.12 -7.73
CA GLN A 575 -2.60 26.39 -7.96
C GLN A 575 -3.65 26.35 -9.07
N GLU A 576 -3.49 25.50 -10.07
CA GLU A 576 -4.43 25.40 -11.19
C GLU A 576 -5.64 24.51 -10.85
N VAL A 577 -5.52 23.66 -9.84
CA VAL A 577 -6.52 22.66 -9.44
C VAL A 577 -7.67 23.28 -8.62
N LYS A 578 -7.94 24.59 -8.78
CA LYS A 578 -8.90 25.38 -7.95
C LYS A 578 -10.32 24.80 -7.95
N ASP A 579 -10.77 24.23 -9.06
CA ASP A 579 -12.16 23.78 -9.22
C ASP A 579 -12.43 22.38 -8.63
N LEU A 580 -11.40 21.52 -8.52
CA LEU A 580 -11.48 20.21 -7.86
C LEU A 580 -11.67 20.31 -6.34
N ILE A 581 -11.39 21.50 -5.81
CA ILE A 581 -11.24 21.81 -4.39
C ILE A 581 -12.38 22.70 -3.91
N ASP A 582 -13.39 22.94 -4.76
CA ASP A 582 -14.75 23.08 -4.26
C ASP A 582 -15.21 21.69 -3.79
N PHE A 583 -14.73 21.26 -2.61
CA PHE A 583 -14.95 19.95 -1.98
C PHE A 583 -16.42 19.56 -1.78
N ARG A 584 -17.36 20.31 -2.34
CA ARG A 584 -18.74 19.90 -2.62
C ARG A 584 -18.80 18.57 -3.37
N CYS A 585 -17.78 18.22 -4.17
CA CYS A 585 -17.64 16.88 -4.76
C CYS A 585 -17.50 15.78 -3.69
N LEU A 586 -16.80 16.03 -2.57
CA LEU A 586 -16.66 15.10 -1.44
C LEU A 586 -17.97 14.88 -0.65
N LEU A 587 -18.96 15.77 -0.81
CA LEU A 587 -20.22 15.75 -0.05
C LEU A 587 -21.40 15.13 -0.80
N ARG A 588 -21.26 14.82 -2.10
CA ARG A 588 -22.35 14.23 -2.88
C ARG A 588 -22.43 12.71 -2.68
N VAL A 589 -23.18 12.32 -1.67
CA VAL A 589 -23.76 10.98 -1.56
C VAL A 589 -25.06 10.98 -2.37
N GLU A 590 -25.13 10.15 -3.41
CA GLU A 590 -26.36 9.74 -4.10
C GLU A 590 -27.20 10.83 -4.80
N SER A 591 -26.99 11.00 -6.11
CA SER A 591 -28.12 11.16 -7.04
C SER A 591 -27.69 10.70 -8.44
N SER A 592 -28.59 10.01 -9.14
CA SER A 592 -28.43 9.43 -10.48
C SER A 592 -28.36 10.49 -11.59
N VAL A 593 -27.58 11.55 -11.40
CA VAL A 593 -27.38 12.62 -12.38
C VAL A 593 -25.94 12.54 -12.86
N ASP A 594 -25.74 12.60 -14.18
CA ASP A 594 -24.45 12.43 -14.84
C ASP A 594 -23.31 13.20 -14.14
N PRO A 595 -22.21 12.51 -13.75
CA PRO A 595 -21.03 13.12 -13.12
C PRO A 595 -20.35 14.20 -13.98
N GLU A 596 -20.66 14.26 -15.28
CA GLU A 596 -20.09 15.22 -16.23
C GLU A 596 -20.54 16.67 -15.99
N THR A 597 -21.64 16.88 -15.27
CA THR A 597 -22.20 18.22 -15.04
C THR A 597 -21.40 19.05 -14.01
N CYS A 598 -20.35 18.50 -13.40
CA CYS A 598 -19.57 19.21 -12.36
C CYS A 598 -18.55 20.21 -12.93
N LEU A 599 -18.36 20.27 -14.25
CA LEU A 599 -17.23 20.95 -14.92
C LEU A 599 -17.56 22.30 -15.59
N THR A 600 -18.77 22.85 -15.45
CA THR A 600 -19.18 24.05 -16.23
C THR A 600 -19.20 25.38 -15.49
N CYS A 601 -18.74 25.48 -14.23
CA CYS A 601 -18.70 26.77 -13.53
C CYS A 601 -17.32 27.44 -13.62
N ARG A 602 -16.95 27.90 -14.83
CA ARG A 602 -15.90 28.92 -14.98
C ARG A 602 -16.49 30.29 -14.66
N ASP A 603 -16.30 30.77 -13.43
CA ASP A 603 -16.44 32.20 -13.17
C ASP A 603 -15.09 32.89 -13.48
N THR A 604 -15.07 33.60 -14.60
CA THR A 604 -13.93 34.40 -15.07
C THR A 604 -13.73 35.62 -14.18
N GLY A 605 -13.06 35.46 -13.06
CA GLY A 605 -12.49 36.56 -12.26
C GLY A 605 -10.97 36.56 -12.40
N SER A 606 -10.42 37.38 -13.30
CA SER A 606 -8.97 37.60 -13.39
C SER A 606 -8.49 38.28 -12.10
N VAL A 607 -7.82 37.54 -11.22
CA VAL A 607 -7.05 38.15 -10.14
C VAL A 607 -5.63 38.34 -10.66
N SER A 608 -5.29 39.61 -10.88
CA SER A 608 -3.96 40.08 -11.26
C SER A 608 -2.88 39.49 -10.35
N ARG A 609 -1.72 39.16 -10.94
CA ARG A 609 -0.45 38.96 -10.24
C ARG A 609 -0.24 40.14 -9.28
N LEU A 610 -0.48 39.90 -8.00
CA LEU A 610 -0.02 40.81 -6.96
C LEU A 610 1.41 40.40 -6.65
N GLU A 611 2.28 41.40 -6.77
CA GLU A 611 3.65 41.40 -6.36
C GLU A 611 3.77 40.83 -4.94
N ALA A 612 4.86 40.10 -4.69
CA ALA A 612 5.17 39.49 -3.40
C ALA A 612 5.43 40.57 -2.34
N ASP A 613 4.36 41.18 -1.83
CA ASP A 613 4.37 41.90 -0.57
C ASP A 613 4.42 40.87 0.56
N GLU A 614 5.31 41.12 1.53
CA GLU A 614 5.49 40.39 2.80
C GLU A 614 4.14 40.07 3.46
N HIS A 615 3.49 38.98 3.07
CA HIS A 615 2.28 38.50 3.72
C HIS A 615 2.68 37.92 5.07
N GLN A 616 2.49 38.73 6.11
CA GLN A 616 2.68 38.34 7.50
C GLN A 616 1.78 37.13 7.79
N HIS A 617 2.36 35.93 7.83
CA HIS A 617 1.62 34.70 8.05
C HIS A 617 0.89 34.75 9.40
N THR A 618 -0.39 34.42 9.39
CA THR A 618 -1.24 34.60 10.57
C THR A 618 -1.20 33.36 11.47
N ASN A 619 -1.24 33.57 12.79
CA ASN A 619 -1.45 32.47 13.75
C ASN A 619 -2.75 31.70 13.47
N GLN A 620 -3.72 32.34 12.80
CA GLN A 620 -4.97 31.71 12.39
C GLN A 620 -4.77 30.68 11.26
N GLU A 621 -3.90 30.93 10.29
CA GLU A 621 -3.55 29.96 9.24
C GLU A 621 -2.87 28.74 9.85
N ARG A 622 -1.89 28.96 10.74
CA ARG A 622 -1.21 27.89 11.49
C ARG A 622 -2.20 27.02 12.25
N MET A 623 -3.17 27.64 12.93
CA MET A 623 -4.19 26.92 13.70
C MET A 623 -5.15 26.13 12.78
N ASN A 624 -5.60 26.72 11.67
CA ASN A 624 -6.45 26.03 10.69
C ASN A 624 -5.72 24.83 10.05
N LEU A 625 -4.42 24.97 9.74
CA LEU A 625 -3.57 23.88 9.21
C LEU A 625 -3.48 22.72 10.19
N PHE A 626 -3.19 23.03 11.45
CA PHE A 626 -3.10 22.02 12.50
C PHE A 626 -4.43 21.29 12.69
N GLN A 627 -5.54 22.03 12.78
CA GLN A 627 -6.88 21.45 12.88
C GLN A 627 -7.22 20.57 11.67
N LEU A 628 -6.90 21.03 10.45
CA LEU A 628 -7.12 20.23 9.25
C LEU A 628 -6.32 18.93 9.30
N GLY A 629 -5.03 19.01 9.65
CA GLY A 629 -4.17 17.85 9.78
C GLY A 629 -4.72 16.83 10.78
N VAL A 630 -5.20 17.29 11.94
CA VAL A 630 -5.86 16.46 12.95
C VAL A 630 -7.13 15.78 12.38
N HIS A 631 -7.97 16.51 11.66
CA HIS A 631 -9.18 15.94 11.06
C HIS A 631 -8.87 14.89 9.97
N CYS A 632 -7.85 15.13 9.14
CA CYS A 632 -7.36 14.17 8.16
C CYS A 632 -6.84 12.88 8.85
N LEU A 633 -6.05 13.01 9.92
CA LEU A 633 -5.57 11.87 10.70
C LEU A 633 -6.71 11.08 11.34
N LEU A 634 -7.67 11.75 11.97
CA LEU A 634 -8.83 11.10 12.59
C LEU A 634 -9.67 10.36 11.54
N TYR A 635 -9.85 10.94 10.36
CA TYR A 635 -10.61 10.31 9.29
C TYR A 635 -9.88 9.11 8.67
N GLY A 636 -8.58 9.25 8.40
CA GLY A 636 -7.74 8.14 7.94
C GLY A 636 -7.70 6.98 8.96
N SER A 637 -7.67 7.31 10.26
CA SER A 637 -7.78 6.35 11.36
C SER A 637 -9.12 5.63 11.36
N TYR A 638 -10.22 6.36 11.19
CA TYR A 638 -11.56 5.78 11.08
C TYR A 638 -11.66 4.78 9.92
N LEU A 639 -11.27 5.17 8.71
CA LEU A 639 -11.28 4.28 7.54
C LEU A 639 -10.34 3.08 7.73
N SER A 640 -9.20 3.29 8.37
CA SER A 640 -8.25 2.20 8.71
C SER A 640 -8.82 1.24 9.74
N SER A 641 -9.67 1.70 10.65
CA SER A 641 -10.33 0.81 11.62
C SER A 641 -11.29 -0.19 10.95
N VAL A 642 -11.88 0.23 9.81
CA VAL A 642 -12.70 -0.65 8.97
C VAL A 642 -11.81 -1.71 8.30
N CYS A 643 -10.73 -1.30 7.63
CA CYS A 643 -9.85 -2.20 6.86
C CYS A 643 -8.95 -3.09 7.72
N PHE A 644 -8.43 -2.53 8.81
CA PHE A 644 -7.33 -3.09 9.58
C PHE A 644 -7.67 -3.28 11.08
N GLY A 645 -8.87 -2.89 11.52
CA GLY A 645 -9.31 -3.03 12.91
C GLY A 645 -8.88 -1.88 13.84
N GLN A 646 -9.53 -1.80 15.01
CA GLN A 646 -9.36 -0.70 15.97
C GLN A 646 -7.97 -0.60 16.61
N HIS A 647 -7.26 -1.73 16.71
CA HIS A 647 -5.89 -1.79 17.21
C HIS A 647 -4.87 -1.79 16.07
N SER A 648 -5.31 -1.44 14.85
CA SER A 648 -4.37 -1.19 13.77
C SER A 648 -3.38 -0.13 14.20
N GLN A 649 -2.13 -0.32 13.77
CA GLN A 649 -1.06 0.60 14.10
C GLN A 649 -1.38 2.03 13.68
N LEU A 650 -2.05 2.21 12.54
CA LEU A 650 -2.47 3.51 12.05
C LEU A 650 -3.38 4.23 13.07
N THR A 651 -4.30 3.50 13.70
CA THR A 651 -5.16 4.03 14.76
C THR A 651 -4.33 4.41 16.01
N CYS A 652 -3.37 3.56 16.39
CA CYS A 652 -2.48 3.79 17.52
C CYS A 652 -1.52 4.98 17.30
N GLU A 653 -0.97 5.14 16.10
CA GLU A 653 -0.10 6.25 15.70
C GLU A 653 -0.85 7.58 15.75
N VAL A 654 -2.07 7.62 15.23
CA VAL A 654 -2.92 8.82 15.31
C VAL A 654 -3.24 9.15 16.76
N VAL A 655 -3.59 8.18 17.59
CA VAL A 655 -3.84 8.40 19.03
C VAL A 655 -2.58 8.91 19.75
N ASN A 656 -1.40 8.38 19.43
CA ASN A 656 -0.14 8.84 20.00
C ASN A 656 0.22 10.25 19.53
N LEU A 657 0.11 10.53 18.22
CA LEU A 657 0.30 11.88 17.66
C LEU A 657 -0.64 12.88 18.33
N LEU A 658 -1.92 12.55 18.48
CA LEU A 658 -2.90 13.39 19.18
C LEU A 658 -2.58 13.55 20.66
N ARG A 659 -2.09 12.50 21.33
CA ARG A 659 -1.66 12.58 22.74
C ARG A 659 -0.43 13.46 22.90
N ASP A 660 0.53 13.36 21.99
CA ASP A 660 1.73 14.19 21.96
C ASP A 660 1.37 15.66 21.63
N CYS A 661 0.42 15.87 20.71
CA CYS A 661 -0.19 17.17 20.44
C CYS A 661 -0.83 17.80 21.69
N LEU A 662 -1.51 17.00 22.51
CA LEU A 662 -2.21 17.49 23.71
C LEU A 662 -1.28 17.66 24.91
N ARG A 663 -0.15 16.94 24.96
CA ARG A 663 0.80 16.96 26.10
C ARG A 663 1.90 18.01 25.99
N ASN A 664 2.37 18.33 24.78
CA ASN A 664 3.51 19.25 24.59
C ASN A 664 3.17 20.39 23.60
N PRO A 665 2.69 21.55 24.10
CA PRO A 665 2.46 22.72 23.25
C PRO A 665 3.74 23.45 22.82
N THR A 666 4.90 23.13 23.41
CA THR A 666 6.11 24.00 23.35
C THR A 666 7.46 23.28 23.22
N THR A 667 7.54 22.05 22.73
CA THR A 667 8.85 21.37 22.55
C THR A 667 8.92 20.60 21.23
N THR A 668 9.44 21.22 20.17
CA THR A 668 10.87 21.21 19.77
C THR A 668 11.11 22.35 18.81
#